data_AF-A0A538PCC5-F1
#
_entry.id   AF-A0A538PCC5-F1
#
_cell.length_a   1.000
_cell.length_b   1.000
_cell.length_c   1.000
_cell.angle_alpha   90.00
_cell.angle_beta   90.00
_cell.angle_gamma   90.00
#
_symmetry.space_group_name_H-M   'P 1'
#
loop_
_entity.id
_entity.type
_entity.pdbx_description
1 polymer ?
#
loop_
_entity_poly.entity_id
_entity_poly.type
_entity_poly.pdbx_seq_one_letter_code
_entity_poly.pdbx_strand_id
1 'polypeptide(L)'
;MLRLGTMPLLLRIYRAGVLVIVLILVHQQARWLAAQRAASVSLRQARKYFPAANRVQLRDAERGLYFVTDGRNEVIGCLLTTSPQTDHIIGYSGPNEVLIALDSRGAILALELLRSGDTREHVEKVQGNPHFLRRFLGWNPAEAPPPKVEAVSGATLTSLAIAEGIEERLAGAAPSLRFPEPVTLGEVQALFTNATRMLLEQSRWRVLDASDRLLGYATRTSPQADNVSGYRGPTECLVALAPDGRTVVGLRLRKSYDTDGYVDQIRRAEPFLRMFIGRSIQELAALETPTKEKVEGISGATQTARGVVEGVRRRFDAELKANSRVTRWRPQARDWGLAGVVAGALVMSFTSLRGHRRVRVAWQCFLVGYVGLVNHDLLSLALLGGWATSGLALKAAPGLVLLAAVAALVPWGTRRQLYCHQICPHGAAQQLLGRVLPQRWSPPVKWTRVLELTPILLLGLALLTLLTGWRVNLASVEAFDAWVWRTAGVATLSIAGVGLALSLVVPQAYCRFGCPTGALLNFIRAAGSADRWGRRDSTALGLLLVGTIVFVAVRAVPRVEAVPEPLKLTGRTMGTTWSVKIRDEVADPAIINTMIGEEFEWAENLTSHWRTNTDLAEFNRTRTTNAMAVPWPVLTLSRWAAEISRQTGGAYDITVGPLVKLWGFGPAPRRTEPPTDAEITRILPAVGWQKLEVLDGLLRKQHPALEIDLSSIAVGWAIDQATQLLERRGYTNFLVEAGGELRARGRWTIAIEHPERTCTLESESIGTSGTYRRNFRSGGRQYSHLIDPRTGRPITHRTVSVSVRHADCAHADAWGAALNVLGVEAGLPLAERLNLAAQFVVEQPNGNLQVQQSSAWNQKDSAAHSPPSTRN
;
A
#
# COMPACT_ATOMS: atom_id res chain seq x y z
N MET A 1 -51.93 -4.59 -38.96
CA MET A 1 -50.96 -5.63 -39.36
C MET A 1 -49.52 -5.07 -39.46
N LEU A 2 -48.96 -4.56 -38.36
CA LEU A 2 -47.52 -4.32 -38.21
C LEU A 2 -46.91 -5.59 -37.59
N ARG A 3 -46.07 -6.25 -38.39
CA ARG A 3 -45.71 -7.67 -38.32
C ARG A 3 -45.04 -8.09 -36.99
N LEU A 4 -45.45 -9.24 -36.47
CA LEU A 4 -44.84 -10.06 -35.40
C LEU A 4 -43.34 -10.42 -35.58
N GLY A 5 -42.65 -9.90 -36.59
CA GLY A 5 -41.24 -10.18 -36.89
C GLY A 5 -40.22 -9.34 -36.10
N THR A 6 -40.64 -8.25 -35.43
CA THR A 6 -39.72 -7.30 -34.77
C THR A 6 -39.38 -7.65 -33.32
N MET A 7 -40.25 -8.36 -32.59
CA MET A 7 -40.01 -8.68 -31.17
C MET A 7 -38.75 -9.53 -30.91
N PRO A 8 -38.42 -10.57 -31.70
CA PRO A 8 -37.20 -11.34 -31.49
C PRO A 8 -35.92 -10.51 -31.68
N LEU A 9 -35.94 -9.54 -32.60
CA LEU A 9 -34.82 -8.65 -32.85
C LEU A 9 -34.66 -7.64 -31.70
N LEU A 10 -35.76 -7.03 -31.24
CA LEU A 10 -35.75 -6.11 -30.09
C LEU A 10 -35.20 -6.77 -28.83
N LEU A 11 -35.55 -8.03 -28.56
CA LEU A 11 -35.03 -8.75 -27.39
C LEU A 11 -33.52 -9.04 -27.50
N ARG A 12 -33.01 -9.28 -28.71
CA ARG A 12 -31.56 -9.44 -28.95
C ARG A 12 -30.81 -8.13 -28.78
N ILE A 13 -31.41 -7.02 -29.22
CA ILE A 13 -30.87 -5.67 -29.02
C ILE A 13 -30.85 -5.36 -27.52
N TYR A 14 -31.92 -5.68 -26.78
CA TYR A 14 -31.96 -5.53 -25.32
C TYR A 14 -30.81 -6.28 -24.62
N ARG A 15 -30.60 -7.56 -24.92
CA ARG A 15 -29.54 -8.37 -24.30
C ARG A 15 -28.15 -7.80 -24.57
N ALA A 16 -27.88 -7.40 -25.82
CA ALA A 16 -26.65 -6.71 -26.17
C ALA A 16 -26.52 -5.37 -25.44
N GLY A 17 -27.61 -4.61 -25.36
CA GLY A 17 -27.68 -3.32 -24.67
C GLY A 17 -27.37 -3.43 -23.17
N VAL A 18 -27.91 -4.43 -22.47
CA VAL A 18 -27.59 -4.66 -21.05
C VAL A 18 -26.10 -4.90 -20.85
N LEU A 19 -25.48 -5.72 -21.71
CA LEU A 19 -24.04 -5.98 -21.63
C LEU A 19 -23.23 -4.70 -21.87
N VAL A 20 -23.59 -3.91 -22.88
CA VAL A 20 -22.94 -2.63 -23.20
C VAL A 20 -23.08 -1.64 -22.03
N ILE A 21 -24.25 -1.53 -21.41
CA ILE A 21 -24.45 -0.64 -20.26
C ILE A 21 -23.60 -1.10 -19.07
N VAL A 22 -23.56 -2.40 -18.77
CA VAL A 22 -22.69 -2.93 -17.71
C VAL A 22 -21.22 -2.63 -17.98
N LEU A 23 -20.75 -2.80 -19.22
CA LEU A 23 -19.39 -2.46 -19.62
C LEU A 23 -19.09 -0.96 -19.41
N ILE A 24 -20.02 -0.08 -19.79
CA ILE A 24 -19.88 1.37 -19.59
C ILE A 24 -19.80 1.71 -18.09
N LEU A 25 -20.70 1.15 -17.27
CA LEU A 25 -20.72 1.38 -15.83
C LEU A 25 -19.41 0.93 -15.17
N VAL A 26 -18.95 -0.28 -15.48
CA VAL A 26 -17.69 -0.83 -14.95
C VAL A 26 -16.50 0.03 -15.39
N HIS A 27 -16.42 0.39 -16.67
CA HIS A 27 -15.32 1.21 -17.18
C HIS A 27 -15.28 2.61 -16.55
N GLN A 28 -16.44 3.30 -16.46
CA GLN A 28 -16.52 4.61 -15.82
C GLN A 28 -16.18 4.56 -14.33
N GLN A 29 -16.60 3.50 -13.65
CA GLN A 29 -16.33 3.32 -12.23
C GLN A 29 -14.86 3.02 -11.96
N ALA A 30 -14.23 2.18 -12.78
CA ALA A 30 -12.81 1.90 -12.70
C ALA A 30 -11.97 3.18 -12.88
N ARG A 31 -12.29 4.01 -13.87
CA ARG A 31 -11.61 5.30 -14.08
C ARG A 31 -11.75 6.25 -12.90
N TRP A 32 -12.95 6.33 -12.31
CA TRP A 32 -13.18 7.15 -11.12
C TRP A 32 -12.41 6.64 -9.90
N LEU A 33 -12.41 5.32 -9.66
CA LEU A 33 -11.63 4.70 -8.58
C LEU A 33 -10.11 4.89 -8.77
N ALA A 34 -9.62 4.88 -10.02
CA ALA A 34 -8.22 5.16 -10.33
C ALA A 34 -7.85 6.62 -10.03
N ALA A 35 -8.68 7.57 -10.44
CA ALA A 35 -8.47 9.00 -10.20
C ALA A 35 -8.39 9.36 -8.71
N GLN A 36 -9.15 8.66 -7.85
CA GLN A 36 -9.10 8.87 -6.40
C GLN A 36 -7.86 8.27 -5.71
N ARG A 37 -7.08 7.45 -6.41
CA ARG A 37 -5.96 6.67 -5.84
C ARG A 37 -4.62 7.15 -6.38
N ALA A 38 -4.38 8.46 -6.30
CA ALA A 38 -3.08 9.05 -6.60
C ALA A 38 -2.01 8.31 -5.80
N ALA A 39 -1.08 7.65 -6.50
CA ALA A 39 0.00 6.91 -5.87
C ALA A 39 1.00 7.91 -5.31
N SER A 40 0.91 8.26 -4.02
CA SER A 40 1.98 8.97 -3.34
C SER A 40 3.12 7.98 -3.08
N VAL A 41 4.28 8.20 -3.70
CA VAL A 41 5.48 7.43 -3.36
C VAL A 41 6.02 7.95 -2.02
N SER A 42 6.03 7.09 -1.01
CA SER A 42 6.47 7.47 0.34
C SER A 42 7.99 7.55 0.46
N LEU A 43 8.50 8.36 1.41
CA LEU A 43 9.92 8.36 1.78
C LEU A 43 10.42 6.96 2.18
N ARG A 44 9.56 6.16 2.83
CA ARG A 44 9.87 4.76 3.16
C ARG A 44 10.14 3.91 1.92
N GLN A 45 9.35 4.08 0.86
CA GLN A 45 9.58 3.39 -0.42
C GLN A 45 10.87 3.88 -1.08
N ALA A 46 11.14 5.18 -1.06
CA ALA A 46 12.39 5.72 -1.60
C ALA A 46 13.63 5.15 -0.88
N ARG A 47 13.57 5.02 0.43
CA ARG A 47 14.66 4.49 1.26
C ARG A 47 15.05 3.05 0.99
N LYS A 48 14.15 2.24 0.43
CA LYS A 48 14.48 0.88 -0.01
C LYS A 48 15.59 0.88 -1.07
N TYR A 49 15.65 1.94 -1.88
CA TYR A 49 16.55 2.04 -3.05
C TYR A 49 17.61 3.11 -2.87
N PHE A 50 17.32 4.13 -2.07
CA PHE A 50 18.19 5.24 -1.75
C PHE A 50 18.33 5.36 -0.23
N PRO A 51 19.26 4.63 0.42
CA PRO A 51 19.38 4.65 1.88
C PRO A 51 19.60 6.06 2.45
N ALA A 52 20.29 6.93 1.70
CA ALA A 52 20.53 8.33 2.04
C ALA A 52 19.32 9.27 1.76
N ALA A 53 18.18 8.75 1.29
CA ALA A 53 17.00 9.56 1.02
C ALA A 53 16.50 10.23 2.29
N ASN A 54 16.37 11.55 2.24
CA ASN A 54 15.84 12.40 3.30
C ASN A 54 14.47 12.97 2.93
N ARG A 55 14.25 13.29 1.65
CA ARG A 55 12.98 13.85 1.16
C ARG A 55 12.63 13.29 -0.22
N VAL A 56 11.34 13.04 -0.43
CA VAL A 56 10.76 12.67 -1.72
C VAL A 56 9.86 13.81 -2.16
N GLN A 57 10.24 14.48 -3.25
CA GLN A 57 9.51 15.64 -3.75
C GLN A 57 8.80 15.26 -5.04
N LEU A 58 7.47 15.31 -5.05
CA LEU A 58 6.70 15.21 -6.29
C LEU A 58 7.05 16.42 -7.17
N ARG A 59 7.64 16.16 -8.32
CA ARG A 59 8.07 17.20 -9.27
C ARG A 59 7.12 17.33 -10.45
N ASP A 60 6.51 16.24 -10.84
CA ASP A 60 5.53 16.20 -11.91
C ASP A 60 4.46 15.16 -11.57
N ALA A 61 3.28 15.63 -11.16
CA ALA A 61 2.15 14.80 -10.78
C ALA A 61 1.59 14.01 -11.98
N GLU A 62 1.55 14.63 -13.16
CA GLU A 62 1.06 13.99 -14.39
C GLU A 62 1.99 12.88 -14.84
N ARG A 63 3.29 13.03 -14.57
CA ARG A 63 4.29 12.01 -14.81
C ARG A 63 4.53 11.12 -13.59
N GLY A 64 3.91 11.27 -12.43
CA GLY A 64 4.27 10.45 -11.25
C GLY A 64 5.79 10.42 -10.97
N LEU A 65 6.46 11.57 -11.15
CA LEU A 65 7.89 11.72 -10.97
C LEU A 65 8.21 12.32 -9.62
N TYR A 66 9.04 11.63 -8.88
CA TYR A 66 9.53 12.02 -7.58
C TYR A 66 11.04 12.14 -7.59
N PHE A 67 11.56 13.28 -7.18
CA PHE A 67 12.99 13.40 -6.91
C PHE A 67 13.29 12.97 -5.49
N VAL A 68 14.38 12.23 -5.35
CA VAL A 68 14.87 11.77 -4.08
C VAL A 68 16.10 12.60 -3.75
N THR A 69 16.03 13.35 -2.64
CA THR A 69 17.13 14.19 -2.18
C THR A 69 17.72 13.68 -0.87
N ASP A 70 19.01 13.90 -0.68
CA ASP A 70 19.71 13.59 0.56
C ASP A 70 19.55 14.67 1.64
N GLY A 71 20.27 14.52 2.76
CA GLY A 71 20.28 15.48 3.87
C GLY A 71 20.83 16.88 3.52
N ARG A 72 21.53 17.02 2.39
CA ARG A 72 22.04 18.31 1.86
C ARG A 72 21.14 18.88 0.77
N ASN A 73 19.99 18.26 0.52
CA ASN A 73 19.04 18.62 -0.52
C ASN A 73 19.60 18.41 -1.95
N GLU A 74 20.64 17.58 -2.11
CA GLU A 74 21.17 17.16 -3.41
C GLU A 74 20.36 15.99 -3.96
N VAL A 75 20.09 16.00 -5.28
CA VAL A 75 19.32 14.93 -5.93
C VAL A 75 20.21 13.70 -6.10
N ILE A 76 19.89 12.63 -5.36
CA ILE A 76 20.61 11.35 -5.41
C ILE A 76 19.99 10.35 -6.40
N GLY A 77 18.78 10.64 -6.87
CA GLY A 77 18.09 9.86 -7.89
C GLY A 77 16.62 10.26 -8.03
N CYS A 78 15.84 9.46 -8.74
CA CYS A 78 14.41 9.67 -8.84
C CYS A 78 13.61 8.36 -8.81
N LEU A 79 12.32 8.50 -8.53
CA LEU A 79 11.33 7.45 -8.58
C LEU A 79 10.26 7.85 -9.60
N LEU A 80 9.88 6.91 -10.44
CA LEU A 80 8.94 7.07 -11.53
C LEU A 80 7.90 5.96 -11.46
N THR A 81 6.62 6.27 -11.60
CA THR A 81 5.59 5.25 -11.84
C THR A 81 5.30 5.12 -13.33
N THR A 82 4.93 3.92 -13.80
CA THR A 82 4.46 3.71 -15.19
C THR A 82 3.02 4.19 -15.39
N SER A 83 2.17 4.05 -14.36
CA SER A 83 0.81 4.62 -14.33
C SER A 83 0.85 6.13 -14.00
N PRO A 84 -0.04 6.95 -14.60
CA PRO A 84 -1.12 6.59 -15.52
C PRO A 84 -0.71 6.51 -16.99
N GLN A 85 0.54 6.85 -17.34
CA GLN A 85 0.94 7.05 -18.74
C GLN A 85 0.84 5.77 -19.58
N THR A 86 1.17 4.61 -19.01
CA THR A 86 1.19 3.34 -19.75
C THR A 86 -0.02 2.47 -19.46
N ASP A 87 -1.10 3.03 -18.92
CA ASP A 87 -2.31 2.25 -18.56
C ASP A 87 -3.04 1.69 -19.81
N HIS A 88 -2.73 2.19 -21.02
CA HIS A 88 -3.20 1.61 -22.29
C HIS A 88 -2.50 0.29 -22.65
N ILE A 89 -1.39 -0.05 -21.99
CA ILE A 89 -0.68 -1.30 -22.18
C ILE A 89 -1.28 -2.35 -21.25
N ILE A 90 -2.11 -3.21 -21.82
CA ILE A 90 -2.89 -4.21 -21.09
C ILE A 90 -2.17 -5.56 -21.16
N GLY A 91 -1.98 -6.18 -20.00
CA GLY A 91 -1.45 -7.53 -19.85
C GLY A 91 -2.47 -8.61 -20.18
N TYR A 92 -2.62 -9.60 -19.31
CA TYR A 92 -3.64 -10.64 -19.47
C TYR A 92 -5.04 -10.05 -19.30
N SER A 93 -5.32 -9.41 -18.16
CA SER A 93 -6.61 -8.79 -17.83
C SER A 93 -6.53 -7.28 -17.57
N GLY A 94 -5.37 -6.70 -17.26
CA GLY A 94 -5.30 -5.26 -16.93
C GLY A 94 -3.89 -4.63 -17.02
N PRO A 95 -3.77 -3.32 -16.74
CA PRO A 95 -2.51 -2.61 -16.74
C PRO A 95 -1.65 -2.96 -15.54
N ASN A 96 -0.35 -2.70 -15.64
CA ASN A 96 0.64 -3.02 -14.62
C ASN A 96 1.40 -1.76 -14.21
N GLU A 97 1.27 -1.35 -12.95
CA GLU A 97 1.98 -0.20 -12.40
C GLU A 97 3.29 -0.63 -11.75
N VAL A 98 4.39 -0.17 -12.33
CA VAL A 98 5.74 -0.41 -11.86
C VAL A 98 6.34 0.90 -11.35
N LEU A 99 6.89 0.86 -10.15
CA LEU A 99 7.82 1.86 -9.63
C LEU A 99 9.21 1.58 -10.19
N ILE A 100 9.79 2.58 -10.84
CA ILE A 100 11.12 2.56 -11.42
C ILE A 100 11.99 3.51 -10.61
N ALA A 101 13.03 2.99 -9.95
CA ALA A 101 14.04 3.79 -9.29
C ALA A 101 15.23 4.00 -10.24
N LEU A 102 15.58 5.26 -10.51
CA LEU A 102 16.73 5.62 -11.35
C LEU A 102 17.83 6.28 -10.52
N ASP A 103 19.09 5.92 -10.78
CA ASP A 103 20.24 6.65 -10.24
C ASP A 103 20.35 8.06 -10.84
N SER A 104 21.29 8.86 -10.33
CA SER A 104 21.56 10.23 -10.83
C SER A 104 22.01 10.29 -12.30
N ARG A 105 22.35 9.15 -12.92
CA ARG A 105 22.72 9.03 -14.35
C ARG A 105 21.56 8.55 -15.22
N GLY A 106 20.41 8.20 -14.62
CA GLY A 106 19.24 7.70 -15.33
C GLY A 106 19.24 6.18 -15.55
N ALA A 107 20.15 5.43 -14.94
CA ALA A 107 20.18 3.97 -14.99
C ALA A 107 19.21 3.37 -13.96
N ILE A 108 18.55 2.27 -14.31
CA ILE A 108 17.59 1.60 -13.41
C ILE A 108 18.32 0.94 -12.24
N LEU A 109 18.06 1.40 -11.02
CA LEU A 109 18.54 0.78 -9.77
C LEU A 109 17.62 -0.33 -9.28
N ALA A 110 16.31 -0.14 -9.43
CA ALA A 110 15.31 -1.09 -8.97
C ALA A 110 13.98 -0.93 -9.71
N LEU A 111 13.22 -2.01 -9.71
CA LEU A 111 11.85 -2.09 -10.21
C LEU A 111 10.98 -2.77 -9.15
N GLU A 112 9.84 -2.16 -8.81
CA GLU A 112 8.86 -2.74 -7.89
C GLU A 112 7.48 -2.65 -8.53
N LEU A 113 6.82 -3.80 -8.71
CA LEU A 113 5.42 -3.82 -9.16
C LEU A 113 4.53 -3.38 -7.99
N LEU A 114 4.01 -2.16 -8.07
CA LEU A 114 3.17 -1.57 -7.02
C LEU A 114 1.75 -2.14 -7.05
N ARG A 115 1.18 -2.19 -8.27
CA ARG A 115 -0.19 -2.62 -8.52
C ARG A 115 -0.27 -3.31 -9.87
N SER A 116 -1.24 -4.21 -10.00
CA SER A 116 -1.53 -4.87 -11.26
C SER A 116 -3.03 -5.11 -11.37
N GLY A 117 -3.58 -4.86 -12.56
CA GLY A 117 -4.91 -5.28 -12.98
C GLY A 117 -4.93 -6.68 -13.59
N ASP A 118 -3.79 -7.38 -13.63
CA ASP A 118 -3.71 -8.79 -13.99
C ASP A 118 -4.14 -9.70 -12.84
N THR A 119 -4.50 -10.94 -13.16
CA THR A 119 -4.80 -11.97 -12.14
C THR A 119 -3.59 -12.21 -11.25
N ARG A 120 -3.84 -12.50 -9.97
CA ARG A 120 -2.81 -12.70 -8.95
C ARG A 120 -1.79 -13.77 -9.35
N GLU A 121 -2.26 -14.87 -9.92
CA GLU A 121 -1.46 -16.02 -10.34
C GLU A 121 -0.43 -15.64 -11.42
N HIS A 122 -0.83 -14.83 -12.41
CA HIS A 122 0.07 -14.33 -13.45
C HIS A 122 1.10 -13.36 -12.88
N VAL A 123 0.68 -12.47 -11.96
CA VAL A 123 1.54 -11.48 -11.30
C VAL A 123 2.61 -12.15 -10.43
N GLU A 124 2.20 -13.10 -9.57
CA GLU A 124 3.10 -13.85 -8.69
C GLU A 124 4.15 -14.61 -9.50
N LYS A 125 3.80 -15.10 -10.69
CA LYS A 125 4.75 -15.78 -11.57
C LYS A 125 5.80 -14.85 -12.16
N VAL A 126 5.43 -13.62 -12.51
CA VAL A 126 6.38 -12.61 -12.99
C VAL A 126 7.29 -12.15 -11.84
N GLN A 127 6.71 -11.88 -10.66
CA GLN A 127 7.47 -11.49 -9.46
C GLN A 127 8.40 -12.60 -8.96
N GLY A 128 7.95 -13.86 -9.04
CA GLY A 128 8.70 -15.05 -8.66
C GLY A 128 9.78 -15.46 -9.67
N ASN A 129 9.84 -14.82 -10.85
CA ASN A 129 10.91 -15.03 -11.81
C ASN A 129 12.09 -14.08 -11.50
N PRO A 130 13.19 -14.57 -10.90
CA PRO A 130 14.28 -13.70 -10.46
C PRO A 130 15.03 -13.04 -11.62
N HIS A 131 14.91 -13.55 -12.85
CA HIS A 131 15.66 -13.03 -14.01
C HIS A 131 14.89 -11.96 -14.79
N PHE A 132 13.56 -11.95 -14.71
CA PHE A 132 12.73 -11.08 -15.56
C PHE A 132 12.98 -9.59 -15.29
N LEU A 133 12.72 -9.11 -14.06
CA LEU A 133 12.95 -7.71 -13.71
C LEU A 133 14.45 -7.36 -13.64
N ARG A 134 15.31 -8.33 -13.27
CA ARG A 134 16.77 -8.10 -13.17
C ARG A 134 17.41 -7.73 -14.50
N ARG A 135 16.85 -8.13 -15.64
CA ARG A 135 17.35 -7.79 -16.99
C ARG A 135 17.35 -6.29 -17.29
N PHE A 136 16.50 -5.52 -16.61
CA PHE A 136 16.43 -4.08 -16.75
C PHE A 136 17.38 -3.34 -15.81
N LEU A 137 17.92 -3.99 -14.78
CA LEU A 137 18.80 -3.33 -13.82
C LEU A 137 20.11 -2.87 -14.50
N GLY A 138 20.50 -1.63 -14.25
CA GLY A 138 21.63 -0.97 -14.89
C GLY A 138 21.36 -0.48 -16.32
N TRP A 139 20.19 -0.78 -16.90
CA TRP A 139 19.84 -0.23 -18.20
C TRP A 139 19.63 1.28 -18.10
N ASN A 140 20.35 2.03 -18.94
CA ASN A 140 20.15 3.45 -19.15
C ASN A 140 19.55 3.68 -20.55
N PRO A 141 18.29 4.15 -20.65
CA PRO A 141 17.62 4.38 -21.93
C PRO A 141 18.31 5.46 -22.79
N ALA A 142 19.14 6.32 -22.21
CA ALA A 142 19.89 7.34 -22.93
C ALA A 142 21.19 6.79 -23.57
N GLU A 143 21.63 5.59 -23.21
CA GLU A 143 22.93 5.03 -23.63
C GLU A 143 22.78 3.77 -24.49
N ALA A 144 21.76 2.96 -24.24
CA ALA A 144 21.59 1.67 -24.90
C ALA A 144 20.14 1.40 -25.28
N PRO A 145 19.88 0.65 -26.37
CA PRO A 145 18.55 0.16 -26.67
C PRO A 145 18.02 -0.74 -25.53
N PRO A 146 16.69 -0.89 -25.40
CA PRO A 146 16.09 -1.73 -24.38
C PRO A 146 16.61 -3.17 -24.47
N PRO A 147 16.82 -3.82 -23.30
CA PRO A 147 17.26 -5.20 -23.26
C PRO A 147 16.21 -6.10 -23.92
N LYS A 148 16.65 -7.10 -24.69
CA LYS A 148 15.72 -8.14 -25.17
C LYS A 148 15.26 -8.98 -23.98
N VAL A 149 13.99 -8.84 -23.62
CA VAL A 149 13.37 -9.59 -22.54
C VAL A 149 12.53 -10.74 -23.10
N GLU A 150 12.84 -11.94 -22.63
CA GLU A 150 12.02 -13.12 -22.93
C GLU A 150 10.80 -13.13 -22.00
N ALA A 151 9.65 -13.47 -22.57
CA ALA A 151 8.42 -13.54 -21.80
C ALA A 151 8.46 -14.65 -20.75
N VAL A 152 7.76 -14.45 -19.64
CA VAL A 152 7.64 -15.47 -18.59
C VAL A 152 6.66 -16.55 -19.05
N SER A 153 7.11 -17.80 -19.07
CA SER A 153 6.27 -18.95 -19.46
C SER A 153 5.01 -19.01 -18.60
N GLY A 154 3.82 -19.04 -19.22
CA GLY A 154 2.51 -19.01 -18.54
C GLY A 154 2.17 -17.71 -17.79
N ALA A 155 2.93 -16.63 -18.01
CA ALA A 155 2.54 -15.26 -17.68
C ALA A 155 2.95 -14.29 -18.80
N THR A 156 2.88 -14.77 -20.04
CA THR A 156 3.51 -14.15 -21.20
C THR A 156 2.96 -12.76 -21.49
N LEU A 157 1.62 -12.58 -21.48
CA LEU A 157 0.99 -11.27 -21.73
C LEU A 157 1.32 -10.26 -20.63
N THR A 158 1.20 -10.65 -19.36
CA THR A 158 1.56 -9.81 -18.21
C THR A 158 3.03 -9.37 -18.25
N SER A 159 3.95 -10.31 -18.49
CA SER A 159 5.38 -9.99 -18.57
C SER A 159 5.72 -9.08 -19.75
N LEU A 160 5.13 -9.31 -20.93
CA LEU A 160 5.36 -8.44 -22.08
C LEU A 160 4.78 -7.03 -21.87
N ALA A 161 3.60 -6.92 -21.26
CA ALA A 161 3.00 -5.62 -20.93
C ALA A 161 3.84 -4.84 -19.90
N ILE A 162 4.40 -5.53 -18.88
CA ILE A 162 5.33 -4.91 -17.94
C ILE A 162 6.59 -4.41 -18.64
N ALA A 163 7.18 -5.24 -19.52
CA ALA A 163 8.36 -4.85 -20.29
C ALA A 163 8.09 -3.65 -21.21
N GLU A 164 7.01 -3.71 -22.00
CA GLU A 164 6.60 -2.63 -22.90
C GLU A 164 6.26 -1.34 -22.11
N GLY A 165 5.64 -1.46 -20.93
CA GLY A 165 5.37 -0.32 -20.05
C GLY A 165 6.64 0.34 -19.51
N ILE A 166 7.64 -0.44 -19.07
CA ILE A 166 8.94 0.10 -18.65
C ILE A 166 9.63 0.78 -19.84
N GLU A 167 9.63 0.13 -21.01
CA GLU A 167 10.26 0.64 -22.22
C GLU A 167 9.61 1.92 -22.72
N GLU A 168 8.28 1.96 -22.87
CA GLU A 168 7.55 3.14 -23.33
C GLU A 168 7.75 4.31 -22.36
N ARG A 169 7.70 4.03 -21.06
CA ARG A 169 7.89 5.03 -20.02
C ARG A 169 9.26 5.69 -20.08
N LEU A 170 10.31 4.90 -20.36
CA LEU A 170 11.69 5.37 -20.36
C LEU A 170 12.17 5.89 -21.72
N ALA A 171 11.60 5.42 -22.84
CA ALA A 171 12.04 5.79 -24.19
C ALA A 171 11.51 7.16 -24.68
N GLY A 172 10.34 7.59 -24.23
CA GLY A 172 9.68 8.81 -24.75
C GLY A 172 9.71 10.03 -23.83
N ALA A 173 9.74 9.84 -22.51
CA ALA A 173 9.43 10.91 -21.55
C ALA A 173 10.26 10.87 -20.25
N ALA A 174 11.40 10.13 -20.25
CA ALA A 174 12.29 10.11 -19.10
C ALA A 174 12.65 11.55 -18.67
N PRO A 175 12.60 11.87 -17.37
CA PRO A 175 13.01 13.17 -16.89
C PRO A 175 14.52 13.29 -16.89
N SER A 176 15.00 14.50 -17.20
CA SER A 176 16.40 14.82 -16.99
C SER A 176 16.63 15.13 -15.51
N LEU A 177 17.55 14.38 -14.88
CA LEU A 177 18.01 14.66 -13.51
C LEU A 177 19.08 15.75 -13.48
N ARG A 178 19.79 15.96 -14.61
CA ARG A 178 20.78 17.02 -14.77
C ARG A 178 20.14 18.36 -15.11
N PHE A 179 19.08 18.38 -15.92
CA PHE A 179 18.33 19.57 -16.31
C PHE A 179 16.87 19.46 -15.84
N PRO A 180 16.65 19.56 -14.52
CA PRO A 180 15.35 19.33 -13.92
C PRO A 180 14.34 20.44 -14.18
N GLU A 181 14.79 21.63 -14.60
CA GLU A 181 13.91 22.79 -14.77
C GLU A 181 12.92 22.58 -15.94
N PRO A 182 11.59 22.71 -15.70
CA PRO A 182 10.59 22.57 -16.76
C PRO A 182 10.77 23.65 -17.82
N VAL A 183 10.40 23.33 -19.06
CA VAL A 183 10.33 24.34 -20.12
C VAL A 183 9.16 25.27 -19.82
N THR A 184 9.44 26.56 -19.76
CA THR A 184 8.45 27.59 -19.45
C THR A 184 7.84 28.17 -20.73
N LEU A 185 6.62 28.72 -20.63
CA LEU A 185 6.01 29.43 -21.76
C LEU A 185 6.89 30.60 -22.21
N GLY A 186 7.56 31.30 -21.29
CA GLY A 186 8.47 32.40 -21.63
C GLY A 186 9.68 31.97 -22.48
N GLU A 187 10.25 30.79 -22.19
CA GLU A 187 11.32 30.22 -23.03
C GLU A 187 10.82 29.85 -24.43
N VAL A 188 9.58 29.34 -24.53
CA VAL A 188 8.95 29.00 -25.81
C VAL A 188 8.57 30.26 -26.59
N GLN A 189 8.12 31.33 -25.92
CA GLN A 189 7.82 32.62 -26.54
C GLN A 189 9.04 33.27 -27.21
N ALA A 190 10.25 32.96 -26.70
CA ALA A 190 11.49 33.41 -27.35
C ALA A 190 11.75 32.74 -28.72
N LEU A 191 11.09 31.61 -29.01
CA LEU A 191 11.15 30.92 -30.30
C LEU A 191 9.84 31.07 -31.11
N PHE A 192 8.71 31.22 -30.42
CA PHE A 192 7.37 31.41 -30.98
C PHE A 192 6.71 32.65 -30.36
N THR A 193 6.94 33.83 -30.94
CA THR A 193 6.54 35.13 -30.35
C THR A 193 5.05 35.23 -30.01
N ASN A 194 4.17 34.55 -30.76
CA ASN A 194 2.72 34.58 -30.57
C ASN A 194 2.17 33.45 -29.67
N ALA A 195 3.03 32.69 -29.00
CA ALA A 195 2.59 31.57 -28.15
C ALA A 195 1.90 32.07 -26.87
N THR A 196 0.67 31.61 -26.64
CA THR A 196 -0.10 31.89 -25.41
C THR A 196 -0.33 30.65 -24.58
N ARG A 197 -0.30 29.47 -25.21
CA ARG A 197 -0.54 28.19 -24.54
C ARG A 197 0.41 27.12 -25.06
N MET A 198 0.79 26.24 -24.15
CA MET A 198 1.65 25.11 -24.43
C MET A 198 1.03 23.86 -23.79
N LEU A 199 0.83 22.82 -24.60
CA LEU A 199 0.30 21.53 -24.14
C LEU A 199 1.34 20.45 -24.41
N LEU A 200 1.72 19.70 -23.39
CA LEU A 200 2.63 18.58 -23.56
C LEU A 200 1.90 17.41 -24.23
N GLU A 201 2.41 16.95 -25.36
CA GLU A 201 1.97 15.74 -26.07
C GLU A 201 3.16 14.79 -26.22
N GLN A 202 3.11 13.66 -25.52
CA GLN A 202 4.20 12.67 -25.48
C GLN A 202 5.54 13.27 -25.01
N SER A 203 6.45 13.56 -25.94
CA SER A 203 7.81 14.05 -25.70
C SER A 203 8.02 15.50 -26.16
N ARG A 204 6.98 16.14 -26.71
CA ARG A 204 6.99 17.48 -27.30
C ARG A 204 5.92 18.37 -26.69
N TRP A 205 6.14 19.66 -26.78
CA TRP A 205 5.16 20.66 -26.43
C TRP A 205 4.50 21.17 -27.69
N ARG A 206 3.19 20.98 -27.79
CA ARG A 206 2.35 21.58 -28.82
C ARG A 206 2.10 23.04 -28.46
N VAL A 207 2.50 23.94 -29.34
CA VAL A 207 2.51 25.39 -29.09
C VAL A 207 1.36 26.05 -29.83
N LEU A 208 0.50 26.76 -29.09
CA LEU A 208 -0.74 27.34 -29.61
C LEU A 208 -0.74 28.87 -29.42
N ASP A 209 -1.43 29.56 -30.33
CA ASP A 209 -1.75 30.99 -30.19
C ASP A 209 -3.06 31.22 -29.40
N ALA A 210 -3.46 32.49 -29.26
CA ALA A 210 -4.67 32.89 -28.54
C ALA A 210 -5.98 32.34 -29.14
N SER A 211 -5.95 31.89 -30.40
CA SER A 211 -7.11 31.33 -31.11
C SER A 211 -7.08 29.79 -31.14
N ASP A 212 -6.26 29.16 -30.30
CA ASP A 212 -5.98 27.72 -30.30
C ASP A 212 -5.40 27.17 -31.64
N ARG A 213 -4.81 28.04 -32.48
CA ARG A 213 -4.14 27.62 -33.72
C ARG A 213 -2.73 27.10 -33.42
N LEU A 214 -2.35 26.00 -34.06
CA LEU A 214 -1.02 25.40 -33.95
C LEU A 214 0.04 26.30 -34.61
N LEU A 215 0.98 26.80 -33.79
CA LEU A 215 2.18 27.53 -34.25
C LEU A 215 3.33 26.58 -34.59
N GLY A 216 3.42 25.45 -33.91
CA GLY A 216 4.48 24.47 -34.07
C GLY A 216 4.64 23.59 -32.84
N TYR A 217 5.79 22.93 -32.74
CA TYR A 217 6.15 22.11 -31.58
C TYR A 217 7.46 22.60 -30.97
N ALA A 218 7.61 22.51 -29.65
CA ALA A 218 8.88 22.70 -28.96
C ALA A 218 9.34 21.37 -28.35
N THR A 219 10.65 21.14 -28.31
CA THR A 219 11.25 19.97 -27.67
C THR A 219 12.60 20.34 -27.10
N ARG A 220 13.03 19.68 -26.03
CA ARG A 220 14.39 19.82 -25.51
C ARG A 220 15.28 18.63 -25.90
N THR A 221 16.60 18.81 -25.85
CA THR A 221 17.57 17.73 -26.11
C THR A 221 17.69 16.74 -24.95
N SER A 222 17.38 17.17 -23.74
CA SER A 222 17.38 16.34 -22.53
C SER A 222 16.11 15.48 -22.38
N PRO A 223 16.20 14.25 -21.82
CA PRO A 223 17.40 13.65 -21.22
C PRO A 223 18.35 12.95 -22.21
N GLN A 224 17.98 12.82 -23.50
CA GLN A 224 18.74 12.01 -24.46
C GLN A 224 20.18 12.50 -24.69
N ALA A 225 20.44 13.78 -24.41
CA ALA A 225 21.75 14.42 -24.51
C ALA A 225 22.45 14.64 -23.16
N ASP A 226 21.91 14.15 -22.04
CA ASP A 226 22.43 14.49 -20.69
C ASP A 226 23.86 14.00 -20.45
N ASN A 227 24.28 12.93 -21.13
CA ASN A 227 25.62 12.37 -21.08
C ASN A 227 26.58 12.94 -22.14
N VAL A 228 26.10 13.81 -23.04
CA VAL A 228 26.92 14.44 -24.07
C VAL A 228 27.59 15.66 -23.45
N SER A 229 28.88 15.52 -23.10
CA SER A 229 29.65 16.62 -22.52
C SER A 229 30.37 17.42 -23.60
N GLY A 230 30.39 18.75 -23.43
CA GLY A 230 31.25 19.64 -24.18
C GLY A 230 32.66 19.65 -23.59
N TYR A 231 33.15 20.83 -23.19
CA TYR A 231 34.46 20.96 -22.56
C TYR A 231 34.45 20.51 -21.09
N ARG A 232 33.52 21.02 -20.28
CA ARG A 232 33.42 20.70 -18.84
C ARG A 232 32.14 19.95 -18.45
N GLY A 233 31.10 20.00 -19.28
CA GLY A 233 29.83 19.35 -18.97
C GLY A 233 28.79 19.45 -20.10
N PRO A 234 27.60 18.86 -19.91
CA PRO A 234 26.54 18.88 -20.89
C PRO A 234 25.87 20.25 -21.02
N THR A 235 25.25 20.51 -22.18
CA THR A 235 24.48 21.72 -22.48
C THR A 235 23.10 21.35 -23.02
N GLU A 236 22.04 21.78 -22.34
CA GLU A 236 20.66 21.54 -22.79
C GLU A 236 20.26 22.57 -23.87
N CYS A 237 19.56 22.11 -24.90
CA CYS A 237 19.00 22.96 -25.95
C CYS A 237 17.48 22.80 -26.03
N LEU A 238 16.78 23.91 -26.26
CA LEU A 238 15.38 23.96 -26.69
C LEU A 238 15.35 24.11 -28.20
N VAL A 239 14.60 23.25 -28.87
CA VAL A 239 14.45 23.19 -30.33
C VAL A 239 12.98 23.42 -30.68
N ALA A 240 12.73 24.39 -31.55
CA ALA A 240 11.43 24.69 -32.11
C ALA A 240 11.29 24.01 -33.48
N LEU A 241 10.14 23.41 -33.71
CA LEU A 241 9.75 22.71 -34.93
C LEU A 241 8.55 23.40 -35.56
N ALA A 242 8.50 23.43 -36.89
CA ALA A 242 7.36 23.91 -37.65
C ALA A 242 6.08 23.10 -37.35
N PRO A 243 4.89 23.55 -37.78
CA PRO A 243 3.63 22.81 -37.63
C PRO A 243 3.64 21.40 -38.23
N ASP A 244 4.57 21.11 -39.16
CA ASP A 244 4.79 19.77 -39.70
C ASP A 244 5.41 18.78 -38.69
N GLY A 245 5.93 19.29 -37.56
CA GLY A 245 6.63 18.53 -36.54
C GLY A 245 7.95 17.90 -37.01
N ARG A 246 8.51 18.33 -38.14
CA ARG A 246 9.71 17.71 -38.74
C ARG A 246 10.79 18.72 -39.05
N THR A 247 10.44 19.96 -39.35
CA THR A 247 11.41 20.98 -39.75
C THR A 247 11.80 21.84 -38.57
N VAL A 248 13.09 21.98 -38.26
CA VAL A 248 13.57 22.87 -37.20
C VAL A 248 13.46 24.34 -37.63
N VAL A 249 12.79 25.16 -36.83
CA VAL A 249 12.60 26.59 -37.09
C VAL A 249 13.34 27.48 -36.09
N GLY A 250 13.87 26.90 -35.01
CA GLY A 250 14.68 27.64 -34.04
C GLY A 250 15.39 26.72 -33.06
N LEU A 251 16.50 27.19 -32.50
CA LEU A 251 17.27 26.49 -31.47
C LEU A 251 17.82 27.50 -30.47
N ARG A 252 17.72 27.19 -29.18
CA ARG A 252 18.21 28.04 -28.09
C ARG A 252 18.87 27.20 -27.01
N LEU A 253 20.05 27.61 -26.55
CA LEU A 253 20.71 26.99 -25.40
C LEU A 253 19.96 27.39 -24.11
N ARG A 254 19.63 26.38 -23.30
CA ARG A 254 19.03 26.55 -21.96
C ARG A 254 20.14 26.59 -20.91
N LYS A 255 20.12 25.69 -19.94
CA LYS A 255 21.11 25.56 -18.88
C LYS A 255 22.30 24.73 -19.36
N SER A 256 23.49 25.03 -18.86
CA SER A 256 24.73 24.33 -19.18
C SER A 256 25.53 24.06 -17.91
N TYR A 257 26.24 22.93 -17.91
CA TYR A 257 27.28 22.59 -16.94
C TYR A 257 28.68 22.76 -17.54
N ASP A 258 28.77 23.37 -18.72
CA ASP A 258 30.03 23.71 -19.37
C ASP A 258 30.55 25.06 -18.85
N THR A 259 31.64 25.54 -19.44
CA THR A 259 32.26 26.82 -19.09
C THR A 259 31.42 27.97 -19.64
N ASP A 260 30.94 28.86 -18.77
CA ASP A 260 30.04 29.98 -19.15
C ASP A 260 30.58 30.81 -20.33
N GLY A 261 31.89 31.09 -20.35
CA GLY A 261 32.53 31.81 -21.45
C GLY A 261 32.43 31.11 -22.81
N TYR A 262 32.47 29.77 -22.86
CA TYR A 262 32.30 29.00 -24.10
C TYR A 262 30.84 28.92 -24.52
N VAL A 263 29.93 28.81 -23.56
CA VAL A 263 28.48 28.81 -23.80
C VAL A 263 28.05 30.16 -24.40
N ASP A 264 28.57 31.27 -23.87
CA ASP A 264 28.29 32.61 -24.39
C ASP A 264 28.83 32.82 -25.80
N GLN A 265 30.01 32.27 -26.12
CA GLN A 265 30.51 32.27 -27.50
C GLN A 265 29.56 31.54 -28.45
N ILE A 266 29.00 30.39 -28.04
CA ILE A 266 28.00 29.68 -28.84
C ILE A 266 26.71 30.48 -28.99
N ARG A 267 26.22 31.11 -27.92
CA ARG A 267 25.01 31.97 -27.97
C ARG A 267 25.16 33.12 -28.96
N ARG A 268 26.37 33.67 -29.12
CA ARG A 268 26.68 34.78 -30.05
C ARG A 268 27.06 34.30 -31.45
N ALA A 269 27.34 33.02 -31.63
CA ALA A 269 27.68 32.42 -32.91
C ALA A 269 26.42 32.14 -33.75
N GLU A 270 25.77 33.21 -34.22
CA GLU A 270 24.58 33.14 -35.08
C GLU A 270 24.74 32.18 -36.29
N PRO A 271 25.90 32.14 -37.01
CA PRO A 271 26.09 31.18 -38.10
C PRO A 271 26.04 29.72 -37.67
N PHE A 272 26.48 29.41 -36.45
CA PHE A 272 26.42 28.06 -35.89
C PHE A 272 24.98 27.67 -35.56
N LEU A 273 24.21 28.52 -34.87
CA LEU A 273 22.82 28.20 -34.53
C LEU A 273 21.93 28.04 -35.78
N ARG A 274 22.18 28.83 -36.83
CA ARG A 274 21.47 28.73 -38.11
C ARG A 274 21.70 27.42 -38.85
N MET A 275 22.76 26.65 -38.54
CA MET A 275 23.02 25.38 -39.21
C MET A 275 21.92 24.34 -38.99
N PHE A 276 21.18 24.44 -37.88
CA PHE A 276 20.09 23.54 -37.53
C PHE A 276 18.76 23.96 -38.17
N ILE A 277 18.60 25.25 -38.49
CA ILE A 277 17.35 25.83 -38.97
C ILE A 277 17.11 25.41 -40.42
N GLY A 278 15.87 25.01 -40.74
CA GLY A 278 15.45 24.56 -42.07
C GLY A 278 15.77 23.09 -42.36
N ARG A 279 16.49 22.39 -41.47
CA ARG A 279 16.75 20.95 -41.59
C ARG A 279 15.62 20.13 -40.98
N SER A 280 15.38 18.96 -41.56
CA SER A 280 14.46 17.97 -41.02
C SER A 280 15.09 17.19 -39.85
N ILE A 281 14.25 16.66 -38.96
CA ILE A 281 14.70 15.77 -37.87
C ILE A 281 15.45 14.53 -38.39
N GLN A 282 15.15 14.05 -39.61
CA GLN A 282 15.84 12.93 -40.25
C GLN A 282 17.27 13.29 -40.64
N GLU A 283 17.46 14.45 -41.27
CA GLU A 283 18.80 14.95 -41.62
C GLU A 283 19.63 15.21 -40.37
N LEU A 284 19.02 15.76 -39.31
CA LEU A 284 19.70 16.01 -38.05
C LEU A 284 20.09 14.73 -37.30
N ALA A 285 19.25 13.68 -37.34
CA ALA A 285 19.58 12.39 -36.74
C ALA A 285 20.71 11.66 -37.50
N ALA A 286 20.81 11.89 -38.81
CA ALA A 286 21.81 11.31 -39.70
C ALA A 286 23.14 12.09 -39.75
N LEU A 287 23.28 13.18 -38.97
CA LEU A 287 24.53 13.94 -38.91
C LEU A 287 25.70 13.05 -38.48
N GLU A 288 26.70 12.85 -39.34
CA GLU A 288 27.94 12.17 -38.96
C GLU A 288 28.86 13.14 -38.17
N THR A 289 29.19 12.82 -36.92
CA THR A 289 30.26 13.50 -36.17
C THR A 289 31.63 13.31 -36.83
N PRO A 290 32.52 14.32 -36.87
CA PRO A 290 32.47 15.48 -37.76
C PRO A 290 33.65 15.44 -38.75
N THR A 291 33.39 15.34 -40.06
CA THR A 291 34.41 15.70 -41.09
C THR A 291 33.85 16.33 -42.36
N LYS A 292 32.53 16.38 -42.59
CA LYS A 292 32.01 16.73 -43.93
C LYS A 292 31.04 17.90 -44.08
N GLU A 293 30.71 18.65 -43.03
CA GLU A 293 29.95 19.91 -43.22
C GLU A 293 30.52 21.09 -42.41
N LYS A 294 31.19 22.01 -43.14
CA LYS A 294 31.40 23.47 -43.00
C LYS A 294 31.37 24.19 -41.63
N VAL A 295 31.52 23.54 -40.49
CA VAL A 295 31.88 24.19 -39.21
C VAL A 295 32.96 23.37 -38.51
N GLU A 296 34.23 23.76 -38.69
CA GLU A 296 35.38 23.05 -38.10
C GLU A 296 35.52 23.29 -36.58
N GLY A 297 34.88 24.33 -36.06
CA GLY A 297 34.82 24.67 -34.65
C GLY A 297 34.40 26.12 -34.42
N ILE A 298 34.20 26.50 -33.16
CA ILE A 298 34.10 27.91 -32.73
C ILE A 298 35.41 28.21 -32.00
N SER A 299 36.13 29.26 -32.40
CA SER A 299 37.40 29.63 -31.78
C SER A 299 37.23 29.79 -30.27
N GLY A 300 37.88 28.92 -29.48
CA GLY A 300 37.76 28.86 -28.02
C GLY A 300 36.68 27.91 -27.47
N ALA A 301 35.66 27.53 -28.23
CA ALA A 301 34.50 26.75 -27.77
C ALA A 301 34.19 25.48 -28.58
N THR A 302 35.15 24.96 -29.34
CA THR A 302 34.96 23.80 -30.25
C THR A 302 34.34 22.57 -29.58
N GLN A 303 34.78 22.20 -28.36
CA GLN A 303 34.24 21.02 -27.68
C GLN A 303 32.77 21.22 -27.25
N THR A 304 32.44 22.40 -26.72
CA THR A 304 31.06 22.75 -26.37
C THR A 304 30.16 22.78 -27.61
N ALA A 305 30.64 23.30 -28.74
CA ALA A 305 29.91 23.30 -30.01
C ALA A 305 29.63 21.87 -30.51
N ARG A 306 30.63 20.98 -30.44
CA ARG A 306 30.46 19.55 -30.76
C ARG A 306 29.45 18.88 -29.84
N GLY A 307 29.48 19.20 -28.54
CA GLY A 307 28.51 18.72 -27.57
C GLY A 307 27.07 19.11 -27.91
N VAL A 308 26.85 20.35 -28.37
CA VAL A 308 25.53 20.82 -28.83
C VAL A 308 25.05 20.06 -30.07
N VAL A 309 25.91 19.90 -31.09
CA VAL A 309 25.58 19.15 -32.32
C VAL A 309 25.20 17.71 -32.00
N GLU A 310 26.03 17.02 -31.22
CA GLU A 310 25.79 15.63 -30.82
C GLU A 310 24.53 15.51 -29.95
N GLY A 311 24.24 16.50 -29.09
CA GLY A 311 23.03 16.52 -28.29
C GLY A 311 21.74 16.63 -29.12
N VAL A 312 21.74 17.48 -30.14
CA VAL A 312 20.61 17.60 -31.08
C VAL A 312 20.44 16.31 -31.89
N ARG A 313 21.54 15.74 -32.39
CA ARG A 313 21.53 14.47 -33.13
C ARG A 313 20.94 13.33 -32.30
N ARG A 314 21.43 13.12 -31.07
CA ARG A 314 20.94 12.05 -30.17
C ARG A 314 19.46 12.18 -29.85
N ARG A 315 18.97 13.41 -29.63
CA ARG A 315 17.55 13.66 -29.37
C ARG A 315 16.68 13.16 -30.53
N PHE A 316 17.00 13.55 -31.75
CA PHE A 316 16.18 13.18 -32.92
C PHE A 316 16.38 11.74 -33.37
N ASP A 317 17.59 11.18 -33.22
CA ASP A 317 17.83 9.74 -33.43
C ASP A 317 16.98 8.88 -32.47
N ALA A 318 16.94 9.24 -31.19
CA ALA A 318 16.09 8.56 -30.21
C ALA A 318 14.60 8.68 -30.55
N GLU A 319 14.15 9.87 -30.97
CA GLU A 319 12.75 10.09 -31.37
C GLU A 319 12.35 9.28 -32.61
N LEU A 320 13.20 9.22 -33.64
CA LEU A 320 12.94 8.41 -34.84
C LEU A 320 12.95 6.91 -34.53
N LYS A 321 13.82 6.47 -33.62
CA LYS A 321 13.83 5.08 -33.12
C LYS A 321 12.60 4.75 -32.28
N ALA A 322 12.08 5.69 -31.50
CA ALA A 322 10.83 5.52 -30.75
C ALA A 322 9.61 5.46 -31.70
N ASN A 323 9.53 6.36 -32.69
CA ASN A 323 8.43 6.41 -33.64
C ASN A 323 8.42 5.23 -34.64
N SER A 324 9.59 4.69 -35.00
CA SER A 324 9.69 3.46 -35.81
C SER A 324 9.32 2.18 -35.04
N ARG A 325 9.26 2.26 -33.70
CA ARG A 325 8.86 1.18 -32.81
C ARG A 325 7.39 1.13 -32.47
N VAL A 326 6.53 1.98 -33.07
CA VAL A 326 5.08 1.71 -33.07
C VAL A 326 4.90 0.28 -33.53
N THR A 327 4.56 -0.59 -32.58
CA THR A 327 4.59 -2.03 -32.69
C THR A 327 3.76 -2.43 -33.90
N ARG A 328 4.44 -2.80 -35.00
CA ARG A 328 3.79 -3.46 -36.12
C ARG A 328 3.11 -4.69 -35.53
N TRP A 329 1.80 -4.79 -35.74
CA TRP A 329 1.02 -5.96 -35.39
C TRP A 329 1.75 -7.21 -35.93
N ARG A 330 2.28 -8.03 -35.03
CA ARG A 330 2.97 -9.27 -35.35
C ARG A 330 2.34 -10.38 -34.52
N PRO A 331 1.32 -11.08 -35.05
CA PRO A 331 0.73 -12.22 -34.36
C PRO A 331 1.79 -13.27 -34.06
N GLN A 332 1.79 -13.78 -32.83
CA GLN A 332 2.70 -14.81 -32.37
C GLN A 332 2.21 -16.20 -32.81
N ALA A 333 3.07 -17.22 -32.74
CA ALA A 333 2.69 -18.60 -33.10
C ALA A 333 1.45 -19.09 -32.33
N ARG A 334 1.27 -18.65 -31.08
CA ARG A 334 0.08 -18.94 -30.27
C ARG A 334 -1.20 -18.29 -30.80
N ASP A 335 -1.12 -17.08 -31.36
CA ASP A 335 -2.28 -16.39 -31.95
C ASP A 335 -2.77 -17.13 -33.19
N TRP A 336 -1.84 -17.60 -34.02
CA TRP A 336 -2.14 -18.45 -35.17
C TRP A 336 -2.75 -19.79 -34.76
N GLY A 337 -2.20 -20.40 -33.70
CA GLY A 337 -2.76 -21.61 -33.11
C GLY A 337 -4.20 -21.42 -32.64
N LEU A 338 -4.49 -20.32 -31.94
CA LEU A 338 -5.83 -20.01 -31.47
C LEU A 338 -6.79 -19.66 -32.63
N ALA A 339 -6.33 -18.94 -33.65
CA ALA A 339 -7.10 -18.70 -34.87
C ALA A 339 -7.46 -20.01 -35.58
N GLY A 340 -6.54 -20.97 -35.64
CA GLY A 340 -6.79 -22.33 -36.13
C GLY A 340 -7.85 -23.08 -35.30
N VAL A 341 -7.80 -22.97 -33.97
CA VAL A 341 -8.82 -23.53 -33.07
C VAL A 341 -10.20 -22.91 -33.34
N VAL A 342 -10.27 -21.58 -33.50
CA VAL A 342 -11.52 -20.88 -33.83
C VAL A 342 -12.08 -21.33 -35.18
N ALA A 343 -11.24 -21.43 -36.21
CA ALA A 343 -11.65 -21.93 -37.52
C ALA A 343 -12.17 -23.37 -37.45
N GLY A 344 -11.44 -24.27 -36.77
CA GLY A 344 -11.87 -25.65 -36.55
C GLY A 344 -13.19 -25.73 -35.77
N ALA A 345 -13.38 -24.89 -34.75
CA ALA A 345 -14.61 -24.83 -33.98
C ALA A 345 -15.81 -24.34 -34.82
N LEU A 346 -15.59 -23.38 -35.73
CA LEU A 346 -16.60 -22.94 -36.69
C LEU A 346 -16.97 -24.08 -37.65
N VAL A 347 -15.99 -24.77 -38.23
CA VAL A 347 -16.24 -25.94 -39.08
C VAL A 347 -17.03 -27.00 -38.32
N MET A 348 -16.62 -27.36 -37.11
CA MET A 348 -17.33 -28.31 -36.26
C MET A 348 -18.75 -27.84 -35.89
N SER A 349 -18.97 -26.53 -35.77
CA SER A 349 -20.29 -25.98 -35.46
C SER A 349 -21.23 -25.92 -36.65
N PHE A 350 -20.70 -25.71 -37.86
CA PHE A 350 -21.47 -25.44 -39.07
C PHE A 350 -21.58 -26.58 -40.08
N THR A 351 -20.83 -27.66 -39.88
CA THR A 351 -20.88 -28.86 -40.73
C THR A 351 -21.49 -30.07 -40.01
N SER A 352 -21.73 -31.15 -40.76
CA SER A 352 -22.18 -32.45 -40.24
C SER A 352 -21.09 -33.20 -39.46
N LEU A 353 -19.83 -32.73 -39.46
CA LEU A 353 -18.69 -33.40 -38.84
C LEU A 353 -18.86 -33.68 -37.35
N ARG A 354 -19.58 -32.79 -36.63
CA ARG A 354 -19.94 -33.01 -35.22
C ARG A 354 -20.78 -34.27 -35.01
N GLY A 355 -21.53 -34.72 -36.02
CA GLY A 355 -22.32 -35.95 -35.99
C GLY A 355 -21.47 -37.21 -35.85
N HIS A 356 -20.27 -37.23 -36.42
CA HIS A 356 -19.40 -38.41 -36.39
C HIS A 356 -18.73 -38.61 -35.03
N ARG A 357 -18.95 -39.77 -34.40
CA ARG A 357 -18.43 -40.08 -33.05
C ARG A 357 -16.90 -39.98 -32.97
N ARG A 358 -16.17 -40.54 -33.93
CA ARG A 358 -14.69 -40.53 -33.94
C ARG A 358 -14.12 -39.11 -34.03
N VAL A 359 -14.63 -38.32 -34.99
CA VAL A 359 -14.22 -36.92 -35.18
C VAL A 359 -14.52 -36.08 -33.94
N ARG A 360 -15.70 -36.25 -33.35
CA ARG A 360 -16.09 -35.54 -32.13
C ARG A 360 -15.18 -35.84 -30.95
N VAL A 361 -14.83 -37.11 -30.73
CA VAL A 361 -13.93 -37.51 -29.63
C VAL A 361 -12.52 -36.99 -29.89
N ALA A 362 -12.01 -37.12 -31.12
CA ALA A 362 -10.70 -36.58 -31.50
C ALA A 362 -10.62 -35.07 -31.27
N TRP A 363 -11.65 -34.31 -31.66
CA TRP A 363 -11.73 -32.88 -31.41
C TRP A 363 -11.73 -32.56 -29.91
N GLN A 364 -12.51 -33.29 -29.10
CA GLN A 364 -12.53 -33.09 -27.64
C GLN A 364 -11.16 -33.36 -26.99
N CYS A 365 -10.47 -34.43 -27.40
CA CYS A 365 -9.11 -34.71 -26.92
C CYS A 365 -8.12 -33.63 -27.35
N PHE A 366 -8.24 -33.12 -28.58
CA PHE A 366 -7.44 -31.99 -29.06
C PHE A 366 -7.68 -30.73 -28.24
N LEU A 367 -8.92 -30.38 -27.91
CA LEU A 367 -9.21 -29.22 -27.06
C LEU A 367 -8.58 -29.37 -25.68
N VAL A 368 -8.73 -30.52 -25.04
CA VAL A 368 -8.13 -30.79 -23.72
C VAL A 368 -6.61 -30.72 -23.77
N GLY A 369 -5.99 -31.38 -24.76
CA GLY A 369 -4.53 -31.43 -24.91
C GLY A 369 -3.91 -30.10 -25.34
N TYR A 370 -4.41 -29.49 -26.42
CA TYR A 370 -3.84 -28.27 -26.97
C TYR A 370 -4.35 -27.01 -26.26
N VAL A 371 -5.67 -26.75 -26.26
CA VAL A 371 -6.22 -25.52 -25.66
C VAL A 371 -6.04 -25.52 -24.14
N GLY A 372 -6.29 -26.65 -23.50
CA GLY A 372 -6.15 -26.82 -22.05
C GLY A 372 -4.70 -26.86 -21.56
N LEU A 373 -3.89 -27.81 -22.07
CA LEU A 373 -2.57 -28.11 -21.50
C LEU A 373 -1.37 -27.43 -22.18
N VAL A 374 -1.55 -26.83 -23.38
CA VAL A 374 -0.43 -26.22 -24.14
C VAL A 374 -0.62 -24.72 -24.36
N ASN A 375 -1.79 -24.29 -24.85
CA ASN A 375 -2.03 -22.91 -25.27
C ASN A 375 -2.48 -22.01 -24.11
N HIS A 376 -3.38 -22.50 -23.25
CA HIS A 376 -3.89 -21.83 -22.05
C HIS A 376 -4.70 -20.52 -22.27
N ASP A 377 -4.90 -20.06 -23.51
CA ASP A 377 -5.71 -18.88 -23.80
C ASP A 377 -7.21 -19.21 -23.70
N LEU A 378 -7.78 -18.95 -22.52
CA LEU A 378 -9.18 -19.21 -22.18
C LEU A 378 -9.95 -17.91 -21.95
N LEU A 379 -11.23 -17.91 -22.35
CA LEU A 379 -12.15 -16.83 -22.03
C LEU A 379 -12.64 -17.04 -20.60
N SER A 380 -12.14 -16.21 -19.70
CA SER A 380 -12.44 -16.22 -18.26
C SER A 380 -13.22 -14.97 -17.85
N LEU A 381 -13.94 -15.05 -16.73
CA LEU A 381 -14.62 -13.91 -16.11
C LEU A 381 -13.60 -12.86 -15.64
N ALA A 382 -12.42 -13.30 -15.20
CA ALA A 382 -11.32 -12.41 -14.85
C ALA A 382 -10.82 -11.62 -16.08
N LEU A 383 -10.62 -12.31 -17.22
CA LEU A 383 -10.24 -11.67 -18.48
C LEU A 383 -11.30 -10.65 -18.94
N LEU A 384 -12.56 -11.06 -18.97
CA LEU A 384 -13.67 -10.20 -19.40
C LEU A 384 -13.88 -9.00 -18.46
N GLY A 385 -13.79 -9.21 -17.14
CA GLY A 385 -13.90 -8.15 -16.14
C GLY A 385 -12.73 -7.17 -16.22
N GLY A 386 -11.51 -7.68 -16.41
CA GLY A 386 -10.33 -6.87 -16.63
C GLY A 386 -10.46 -6.00 -17.89
N TRP A 387 -10.84 -6.59 -19.03
CA TRP A 387 -11.07 -5.82 -20.26
C TRP A 387 -12.24 -4.83 -20.16
N ALA A 388 -13.26 -5.14 -19.35
CA ALA A 388 -14.34 -4.18 -19.06
C ALA A 388 -13.83 -2.97 -18.28
N THR A 389 -12.87 -3.14 -17.37
CA THR A 389 -12.27 -2.03 -16.63
C THR A 389 -11.28 -1.23 -17.45
N SER A 390 -10.43 -1.91 -18.23
CA SER A 390 -9.19 -1.34 -18.78
C SER A 390 -9.18 -1.18 -20.30
N GLY A 391 -10.08 -1.85 -21.03
CA GLY A 391 -10.12 -1.88 -22.49
C GLY A 391 -9.64 -3.20 -23.09
N LEU A 392 -9.63 -3.30 -24.43
CA LEU A 392 -9.25 -4.52 -25.16
C LEU A 392 -7.75 -4.54 -25.50
N ALA A 393 -7.11 -5.68 -25.24
CA ALA A 393 -5.70 -5.92 -25.57
C ALA A 393 -5.48 -6.30 -27.06
N LEU A 394 -5.97 -5.46 -27.99
CA LEU A 394 -5.97 -5.74 -29.45
C LEU A 394 -4.57 -6.03 -30.03
N LYS A 395 -3.54 -5.36 -29.52
CA LYS A 395 -2.14 -5.54 -29.97
C LYS A 395 -1.45 -6.73 -29.29
N ALA A 396 -1.68 -6.90 -27.99
CA ALA A 396 -0.97 -7.88 -27.18
C ALA A 396 -1.55 -9.31 -27.30
N ALA A 397 -2.87 -9.43 -27.51
CA ALA A 397 -3.57 -10.72 -27.54
C ALA A 397 -4.63 -10.79 -28.66
N PRO A 398 -4.26 -10.59 -29.94
CA PRO A 398 -5.23 -10.56 -31.03
C PRO A 398 -6.02 -11.87 -31.17
N GLY A 399 -5.41 -13.03 -30.88
CA GLY A 399 -6.11 -14.32 -30.88
C GLY A 399 -7.23 -14.40 -29.83
N LEU A 400 -6.97 -13.94 -28.60
CA LEU A 400 -7.97 -13.92 -27.52
C LEU A 400 -9.10 -12.93 -27.80
N VAL A 401 -8.78 -11.76 -28.39
CA VAL A 401 -9.80 -10.79 -28.78
C VAL A 401 -10.68 -11.36 -29.89
N LEU A 402 -10.10 -12.03 -30.89
CA LEU A 402 -10.85 -12.76 -31.91
C LEU A 402 -11.76 -13.82 -31.27
N LEU A 403 -11.23 -14.61 -30.34
CA LEU A 403 -11.99 -15.63 -29.63
C LEU A 403 -13.18 -15.03 -28.88
N ALA A 404 -12.97 -13.94 -28.13
CA ALA A 404 -14.02 -13.24 -27.38
C ALA A 404 -15.10 -12.68 -28.32
N ALA A 405 -14.68 -12.05 -29.43
CA ALA A 405 -15.59 -11.52 -30.44
C ALA A 405 -16.46 -12.63 -31.05
N VAL A 406 -15.86 -13.75 -31.48
CA VAL A 406 -16.61 -14.87 -32.05
C VAL A 406 -17.50 -15.55 -31.00
N ALA A 407 -17.03 -15.66 -29.75
CA ALA A 407 -17.81 -16.20 -28.63
C ALA A 407 -19.06 -15.37 -28.31
N ALA A 408 -19.06 -14.06 -28.57
CA ALA A 408 -20.21 -13.18 -28.41
C ALA A 408 -21.09 -13.10 -29.67
N LEU A 409 -20.48 -12.92 -30.85
CA LEU A 409 -21.18 -12.66 -32.12
C LEU A 409 -21.88 -13.91 -32.67
N VAL A 410 -21.25 -15.08 -32.60
CA VAL A 410 -21.85 -16.32 -33.16
C VAL A 410 -23.12 -16.71 -32.41
N PRO A 411 -23.18 -16.72 -31.05
CA PRO A 411 -24.43 -16.99 -30.33
C PRO A 411 -25.47 -15.86 -30.46
N TRP A 412 -25.05 -14.62 -30.74
CA TRP A 412 -25.98 -13.52 -30.97
C TRP A 412 -26.66 -13.62 -32.34
N GLY A 413 -25.88 -13.88 -33.39
CA GLY A 413 -26.38 -14.01 -34.77
C GLY A 413 -27.01 -15.38 -35.06
N THR A 414 -26.57 -16.43 -34.37
CA THR A 414 -27.02 -17.81 -34.58
C THR A 414 -27.51 -18.44 -33.29
N ARG A 415 -28.17 -19.59 -33.35
CA ARG A 415 -28.60 -20.32 -32.13
C ARG A 415 -27.48 -21.15 -31.51
N ARG A 416 -26.24 -21.06 -31.99
CA ARG A 416 -25.14 -21.98 -31.65
C ARG A 416 -24.18 -21.34 -30.66
N GLN A 417 -23.96 -22.01 -29.53
CA GLN A 417 -22.89 -21.64 -28.59
C GLN A 417 -21.58 -22.25 -29.06
N LEU A 418 -20.70 -21.42 -29.63
CA LEU A 418 -19.41 -21.85 -30.15
C LEU A 418 -18.43 -22.17 -29.00
N TYR A 419 -18.21 -21.21 -28.10
CA TYR A 419 -17.18 -21.31 -27.07
C TYR A 419 -17.39 -22.52 -26.15
N CYS A 420 -18.53 -22.57 -25.46
CA CYS A 420 -18.82 -23.61 -24.47
C CYS A 420 -18.86 -25.03 -25.06
N HIS A 421 -19.19 -25.20 -26.34
CA HIS A 421 -19.32 -26.52 -26.95
C HIS A 421 -18.14 -26.98 -27.81
N GLN A 422 -17.42 -26.05 -28.44
CA GLN A 422 -16.41 -26.38 -29.45
C GLN A 422 -15.03 -25.79 -29.17
N ILE A 423 -14.84 -25.04 -28.09
CA ILE A 423 -13.55 -24.43 -27.74
C ILE A 423 -13.13 -24.70 -26.30
N CYS A 424 -14.07 -24.60 -25.34
CA CYS A 424 -13.77 -24.73 -23.92
C CYS A 424 -13.22 -26.13 -23.56
N PRO A 425 -11.95 -26.26 -23.10
CA PRO A 425 -11.37 -27.55 -22.74
C PRO A 425 -12.02 -28.17 -21.50
N HIS A 426 -12.45 -27.35 -20.54
CA HIS A 426 -13.18 -27.83 -19.36
C HIS A 426 -14.54 -28.44 -19.71
N GLY A 427 -15.25 -27.86 -20.69
CA GLY A 427 -16.49 -28.45 -21.22
C GLY A 427 -16.24 -29.75 -21.97
N ALA A 428 -15.16 -29.81 -22.77
CA ALA A 428 -14.75 -31.02 -23.49
C ALA A 428 -14.38 -32.17 -22.54
N ALA A 429 -13.61 -31.88 -21.48
CA ALA A 429 -13.24 -32.85 -20.46
C ALA A 429 -14.46 -33.46 -19.75
N GLN A 430 -15.42 -32.63 -19.32
CA GLN A 430 -16.66 -33.12 -18.71
C GLN A 430 -17.48 -34.01 -19.68
N GLN A 431 -17.51 -33.68 -20.98
CA GLN A 431 -18.20 -34.50 -21.98
C GLN A 431 -17.51 -35.84 -22.26
N LEU A 432 -16.18 -35.91 -22.14
CA LEU A 432 -15.43 -37.16 -22.23
C LEU A 432 -15.70 -38.04 -20.99
N LEU A 433 -15.67 -37.45 -19.79
CA LEU A 433 -15.93 -38.13 -18.52
C LEU A 433 -17.37 -38.64 -18.39
N GLY A 434 -18.37 -37.88 -18.84
CA GLY A 434 -19.78 -38.29 -18.80
C GLY A 434 -20.14 -39.50 -19.68
N ARG A 435 -19.16 -40.12 -20.35
CA ARG A 435 -19.30 -41.38 -21.10
C ARG A 435 -18.69 -42.59 -20.38
N VAL A 436 -18.06 -42.38 -19.22
CA VAL A 436 -17.34 -43.42 -18.47
C VAL A 436 -18.31 -44.28 -17.66
N LEU A 437 -19.27 -43.66 -16.95
CA LEU A 437 -20.27 -44.37 -16.17
C LEU A 437 -21.59 -44.52 -16.93
N PRO A 438 -22.24 -45.70 -16.90
CA PRO A 438 -23.53 -45.93 -17.55
C PRO A 438 -24.70 -45.29 -16.78
N GLN A 439 -24.59 -45.20 -15.45
CA GLN A 439 -25.67 -44.70 -14.59
C GLN A 439 -25.60 -43.18 -14.47
N ARG A 440 -26.63 -42.50 -15.00
CA ARG A 440 -26.75 -41.04 -14.95
C ARG A 440 -27.69 -40.65 -13.83
N TRP A 441 -27.23 -39.76 -12.95
CA TRP A 441 -28.07 -39.17 -11.92
C TRP A 441 -28.63 -37.83 -12.41
N SER A 442 -29.93 -37.63 -12.21
CA SER A 442 -30.61 -36.36 -12.45
C SER A 442 -31.09 -35.79 -11.12
N PRO A 443 -30.51 -34.67 -10.64
CA PRO A 443 -30.91 -34.11 -9.37
C PRO A 443 -32.40 -33.69 -9.37
N PRO A 444 -33.09 -33.73 -8.21
CA PRO A 444 -34.49 -33.32 -8.13
C PRO A 444 -34.70 -31.88 -8.56
N VAL A 445 -35.89 -31.56 -9.09
CA VAL A 445 -36.23 -30.24 -9.67
C VAL A 445 -36.02 -29.06 -8.71
N LYS A 446 -36.17 -29.28 -7.39
CA LYS A 446 -35.89 -28.25 -6.38
C LYS A 446 -34.39 -27.91 -6.33
N TRP A 447 -33.54 -28.94 -6.30
CA TRP A 447 -32.08 -28.78 -6.26
C TRP A 447 -31.53 -28.20 -7.56
N THR A 448 -32.04 -28.62 -8.72
CA THR A 448 -31.61 -28.04 -10.00
C THR A 448 -31.87 -26.54 -10.05
N ARG A 449 -33.04 -26.07 -9.59
CA ARG A 449 -33.37 -24.63 -9.56
C ARG A 449 -32.43 -23.83 -8.66
N VAL A 450 -32.07 -24.38 -7.49
CA VAL A 450 -31.14 -23.72 -6.56
C VAL A 450 -29.73 -23.67 -7.15
N LEU A 451 -29.25 -24.78 -7.69
CA LEU A 451 -27.92 -24.88 -8.29
C LEU A 451 -27.78 -24.00 -9.55
N GLU A 452 -28.85 -23.81 -10.31
CA GLU A 452 -28.87 -22.90 -11.48
C GLU A 452 -28.80 -21.41 -11.07
N LEU A 453 -28.95 -21.06 -9.78
CA LEU A 453 -28.71 -19.69 -9.28
C LEU A 453 -27.23 -19.39 -9.07
N THR A 454 -26.40 -20.41 -8.80
CA THR A 454 -24.98 -20.22 -8.48
C THR A 454 -24.23 -19.40 -9.54
N PRO A 455 -24.33 -19.68 -10.85
CA PRO A 455 -23.63 -18.88 -11.87
C PRO A 455 -24.10 -17.42 -11.90
N ILE A 456 -25.38 -17.16 -11.60
CA ILE A 456 -25.96 -15.82 -11.54
C ILE A 456 -25.42 -15.06 -10.33
N LEU A 457 -25.35 -15.71 -9.17
CA LEU A 457 -24.79 -15.13 -7.95
C LEU A 457 -23.30 -14.78 -8.13
N LEU A 458 -22.55 -15.64 -8.79
CA LEU A 458 -21.14 -15.38 -9.12
C LEU A 458 -20.97 -14.21 -10.09
N LEU A 459 -21.86 -14.06 -11.08
CA LEU A 459 -21.88 -12.87 -11.96
C LEU A 459 -22.24 -11.59 -11.18
N GLY A 460 -23.19 -11.67 -10.25
CA GLY A 460 -23.52 -10.57 -9.35
C GLY A 460 -22.36 -10.17 -8.45
N LEU A 461 -21.68 -11.14 -7.85
CA LEU A 461 -20.45 -10.92 -7.08
C LEU A 461 -19.39 -10.22 -7.93
N ALA A 462 -19.15 -10.70 -9.16
CA ALA A 462 -18.17 -10.10 -10.05
C ALA A 462 -18.52 -8.65 -10.42
N LEU A 463 -19.80 -8.35 -10.66
CA LEU A 463 -20.25 -6.98 -10.92
C LEU A 463 -20.01 -6.08 -9.69
N LEU A 464 -20.36 -6.55 -8.49
CA LEU A 464 -20.16 -5.80 -7.25
C LEU A 464 -18.68 -5.53 -6.97
N THR A 465 -17.81 -6.51 -7.19
CA THR A 465 -16.37 -6.36 -6.96
C THR A 465 -15.77 -5.31 -7.90
N LEU A 466 -16.18 -5.34 -9.17
CA LEU A 466 -15.74 -4.37 -10.18
C LEU A 466 -16.23 -2.95 -9.89
N LEU A 467 -17.44 -2.79 -9.35
CA LEU A 467 -18.02 -1.46 -9.07
C LEU A 467 -17.57 -0.85 -7.74
N THR A 468 -17.33 -1.67 -6.71
CA THR A 468 -16.91 -1.19 -5.38
C THR A 468 -15.39 -1.02 -5.28
N GLY A 469 -14.64 -1.70 -6.15
CA GLY A 469 -13.18 -1.80 -6.07
C GLY A 469 -12.70 -2.77 -4.97
N TRP A 470 -13.56 -3.70 -4.54
CA TRP A 470 -13.22 -4.74 -3.57
C TRP A 470 -12.29 -5.79 -4.21
N ARG A 471 -11.25 -6.20 -3.48
CA ARG A 471 -10.18 -7.09 -3.96
C ARG A 471 -10.55 -8.57 -3.89
N VAL A 472 -11.59 -8.98 -4.61
CA VAL A 472 -11.88 -10.42 -4.83
C VAL A 472 -11.17 -10.88 -6.09
N ASN A 473 -10.43 -11.99 -6.03
CA ASN A 473 -9.80 -12.58 -7.21
C ASN A 473 -10.86 -13.26 -8.09
N LEU A 474 -11.24 -12.64 -9.21
CA LEU A 474 -12.23 -13.21 -10.14
C LEU A 474 -11.77 -14.51 -10.81
N ALA A 475 -10.47 -14.78 -10.87
CA ALA A 475 -9.97 -16.06 -11.38
C ALA A 475 -10.30 -17.23 -10.43
N SER A 476 -10.46 -16.95 -9.13
CA SER A 476 -10.74 -17.95 -8.10
C SER A 476 -12.20 -18.44 -8.07
N VAL A 477 -13.10 -17.78 -8.80
CA VAL A 477 -14.54 -18.13 -8.83
C VAL A 477 -14.93 -19.03 -10.00
N GLU A 478 -13.97 -19.49 -10.79
CA GLU A 478 -14.20 -20.42 -11.89
C GLU A 478 -13.05 -21.40 -12.12
N ALA A 479 -13.30 -22.46 -12.90
CA ALA A 479 -12.40 -23.59 -13.09
C ALA A 479 -11.28 -23.38 -14.12
N PHE A 480 -11.19 -22.24 -14.81
CA PHE A 480 -10.37 -22.14 -16.02
C PHE A 480 -8.87 -22.07 -15.73
N ASP A 481 -8.46 -21.36 -14.69
CA ASP A 481 -7.04 -21.27 -14.31
C ASP A 481 -6.46 -22.63 -13.86
N ALA A 482 -7.31 -23.62 -13.54
CA ALA A 482 -6.88 -24.97 -13.16
C ALA A 482 -6.18 -25.70 -14.31
N TRP A 483 -6.44 -25.29 -15.56
CA TRP A 483 -5.73 -25.82 -16.73
C TRP A 483 -4.26 -25.36 -16.78
N VAL A 484 -3.92 -24.31 -16.04
CA VAL A 484 -2.54 -23.91 -15.72
C VAL A 484 -2.16 -24.49 -14.35
N TRP A 485 -2.24 -25.81 -14.22
CA TRP A 485 -2.13 -26.55 -12.94
C TRP A 485 -0.87 -26.25 -12.12
N ARG A 486 0.21 -25.77 -12.75
CA ARG A 486 1.45 -25.36 -12.07
C ARG A 486 1.31 -24.06 -11.28
N THR A 487 0.29 -23.25 -11.55
CA THR A 487 0.09 -21.91 -10.95
C THR A 487 -1.31 -21.70 -10.40
N ALA A 488 -2.22 -22.64 -10.60
CA ALA A 488 -3.61 -22.51 -10.17
C ALA A 488 -3.73 -22.49 -8.64
N GLY A 489 -4.51 -21.55 -8.11
CA GLY A 489 -4.86 -21.51 -6.69
C GLY A 489 -5.70 -22.71 -6.26
N VAL A 490 -5.63 -23.04 -4.97
CA VAL A 490 -6.37 -24.17 -4.37
C VAL A 490 -7.88 -24.08 -4.64
N ALA A 491 -8.46 -22.88 -4.63
CA ALA A 491 -9.88 -22.66 -4.91
C ALA A 491 -10.27 -23.11 -6.33
N THR A 492 -9.58 -22.62 -7.35
CA THR A 492 -9.81 -22.97 -8.75
C THR A 492 -9.56 -24.46 -9.02
N LEU A 493 -8.50 -25.04 -8.45
CA LEU A 493 -8.24 -26.48 -8.54
C LEU A 493 -9.38 -27.30 -7.93
N SER A 494 -9.90 -26.87 -6.78
CA SER A 494 -11.02 -27.53 -6.11
C SER A 494 -12.30 -27.45 -6.94
N ILE A 495 -12.64 -26.27 -7.47
CA ILE A 495 -13.81 -26.08 -8.34
C ILE A 495 -13.70 -26.96 -9.60
N ALA A 496 -12.53 -26.97 -10.25
CA ALA A 496 -12.30 -27.79 -11.43
C ALA A 496 -12.37 -29.29 -11.12
N GLY A 497 -11.72 -29.75 -10.05
CA GLY A 497 -11.70 -31.15 -9.63
C GLY A 497 -13.08 -31.66 -9.25
N VAL A 498 -13.80 -30.93 -8.40
CA VAL A 498 -15.19 -31.26 -8.02
C VAL A 498 -16.11 -31.25 -9.24
N GLY A 499 -15.97 -30.25 -10.12
CA GLY A 499 -16.75 -30.15 -11.35
C GLY A 499 -16.55 -31.34 -12.31
N LEU A 500 -15.31 -31.81 -12.46
CA LEU A 500 -14.98 -33.00 -13.26
C LEU A 500 -15.47 -34.29 -12.60
N ALA A 501 -15.29 -34.43 -11.28
CA ALA A 501 -15.75 -35.60 -10.53
C ALA A 501 -17.27 -35.75 -10.59
N LEU A 502 -18.02 -34.67 -10.35
CA LEU A 502 -19.48 -34.65 -10.48
C LEU A 502 -19.94 -34.94 -11.91
N SER A 503 -19.12 -34.64 -12.92
CA SER A 503 -19.46 -34.89 -14.32
C SER A 503 -19.45 -36.36 -14.73
N LEU A 504 -18.93 -37.25 -13.87
CA LEU A 504 -19.06 -38.70 -14.03
C LEU A 504 -20.51 -39.17 -13.86
N VAL A 505 -21.26 -38.54 -12.95
CA VAL A 505 -22.64 -38.93 -12.60
C VAL A 505 -23.69 -37.97 -13.14
N VAL A 506 -23.38 -36.67 -13.19
CA VAL A 506 -24.27 -35.61 -13.69
C VAL A 506 -23.64 -34.99 -14.94
N PRO A 507 -24.19 -35.24 -16.14
CA PRO A 507 -23.57 -34.75 -17.38
C PRO A 507 -23.32 -33.24 -17.36
N GLN A 508 -22.06 -32.84 -17.56
CA GLN A 508 -21.61 -31.45 -17.59
C GLN A 508 -21.96 -30.64 -16.33
N ALA A 509 -21.79 -31.23 -15.14
CA ALA A 509 -22.19 -30.66 -13.85
C ALA A 509 -21.72 -29.20 -13.67
N TYR A 510 -20.43 -28.92 -13.86
CA TYR A 510 -19.89 -27.57 -13.68
C TYR A 510 -20.37 -26.60 -14.77
N CYS A 511 -20.37 -27.02 -16.03
CA CYS A 511 -20.87 -26.16 -17.11
C CYS A 511 -22.35 -25.79 -16.94
N ARG A 512 -23.14 -26.65 -16.29
CA ARG A 512 -24.56 -26.41 -16.03
C ARG A 512 -24.81 -25.58 -14.77
N PHE A 513 -24.13 -25.87 -13.68
CA PHE A 513 -24.46 -25.32 -12.35
C PHE A 513 -23.40 -24.39 -11.76
N GLY A 514 -22.18 -24.34 -12.31
CA GLY A 514 -21.06 -23.64 -11.67
C GLY A 514 -20.38 -22.58 -12.52
N CYS A 515 -20.63 -22.50 -13.84
CA CYS A 515 -19.82 -21.68 -14.75
C CYS A 515 -20.42 -20.27 -14.99
N PRO A 516 -19.90 -19.20 -14.34
CA PRO A 516 -20.41 -17.84 -14.55
C PRO A 516 -20.16 -17.33 -15.97
N THR A 517 -18.99 -17.60 -16.54
CA THR A 517 -18.66 -17.25 -17.94
C THR A 517 -19.62 -17.92 -18.93
N GLY A 518 -19.97 -19.18 -18.69
CA GLY A 518 -20.97 -19.89 -19.50
C GLY A 518 -22.36 -19.27 -19.40
N ALA A 519 -22.77 -18.84 -18.20
CA ALA A 519 -24.03 -18.13 -17.99
C ALA A 519 -24.06 -16.78 -18.72
N LEU A 520 -22.97 -16.02 -18.68
CA LEU A 520 -22.81 -14.76 -19.41
C LEU A 520 -22.95 -14.95 -20.92
N LEU A 521 -22.25 -15.92 -21.51
CA LEU A 521 -22.34 -16.20 -22.95
C LEU A 521 -23.72 -16.75 -23.35
N ASN A 522 -24.37 -17.51 -22.47
CA ASN A 522 -25.72 -18.02 -22.71
C ASN A 522 -26.80 -16.93 -22.66
N PHE A 523 -26.57 -15.85 -21.91
CA PHE A 523 -27.46 -14.69 -21.89
C PHE A 523 -27.58 -14.06 -23.27
N ILE A 524 -26.47 -13.90 -23.99
CA ILE A 524 -26.40 -13.27 -25.32
C ILE A 524 -27.07 -14.14 -26.42
N ARG A 525 -27.22 -15.44 -26.17
CA ARG A 525 -27.66 -16.42 -27.17
C ARG A 525 -29.08 -16.16 -27.71
N ALA A 526 -29.23 -16.13 -29.04
CA ALA A 526 -30.50 -16.11 -29.75
C ALA A 526 -31.25 -17.46 -29.68
N ALA A 527 -32.56 -17.43 -29.45
CA ALA A 527 -33.45 -18.59 -29.54
C ALA A 527 -34.22 -18.65 -30.87
N GLY A 528 -34.13 -17.63 -31.72
CA GLY A 528 -34.77 -17.61 -33.04
C GLY A 528 -36.16 -16.98 -33.03
N SER A 529 -37.11 -17.55 -33.78
CA SER A 529 -38.51 -17.09 -33.80
C SER A 529 -39.27 -17.34 -32.48
N ALA A 530 -38.68 -18.12 -31.57
CA ALA A 530 -39.21 -18.41 -30.24
C ALA A 530 -38.62 -17.53 -29.12
N ASP A 531 -37.80 -16.51 -29.46
CA ASP A 531 -37.29 -15.56 -28.47
C ASP A 531 -38.46 -14.79 -27.82
N ARG A 532 -38.70 -15.08 -26.54
CA ARG A 532 -39.65 -14.37 -25.68
C ARG A 532 -38.93 -13.90 -24.42
N TRP A 533 -39.45 -12.83 -23.80
CA TRP A 533 -38.97 -12.36 -22.51
C TRP A 533 -39.06 -13.48 -21.47
N GLY A 534 -37.95 -13.79 -20.81
CA GLY A 534 -37.88 -14.89 -19.85
C GLY A 534 -37.17 -14.52 -18.55
N ARG A 535 -36.95 -15.55 -17.72
CA ARG A 535 -36.25 -15.40 -16.43
C ARG A 535 -34.86 -14.80 -16.61
N ARG A 536 -34.08 -15.25 -17.60
CA ARG A 536 -32.73 -14.73 -17.88
C ARG A 536 -32.71 -13.23 -18.18
N ASP A 537 -33.75 -12.71 -18.86
CA ASP A 537 -33.85 -11.30 -19.22
C ASP A 537 -34.18 -10.44 -17.99
N SER A 538 -35.05 -10.96 -17.12
CA SER A 538 -35.45 -10.32 -15.85
C SER A 538 -34.31 -10.32 -14.83
N THR A 539 -33.56 -11.43 -14.74
CA THR A 539 -32.38 -11.53 -13.87
C THR A 539 -31.29 -10.56 -14.30
N ALA A 540 -31.03 -10.43 -15.61
CA ALA A 540 -30.05 -9.48 -16.11
C ALA A 540 -30.46 -8.03 -15.84
N LEU A 541 -31.76 -7.70 -15.94
CA LEU A 541 -32.28 -6.40 -15.54
C LEU A 541 -32.05 -6.14 -14.05
N GLY A 542 -32.34 -7.12 -13.19
CA GLY A 542 -32.12 -7.02 -11.75
C GLY A 542 -30.65 -6.77 -11.40
N LEU A 543 -29.72 -7.52 -12.01
CA LEU A 543 -28.28 -7.31 -11.82
C LEU A 543 -27.83 -5.92 -12.29
N LEU A 544 -28.36 -5.45 -13.42
CA LEU A 544 -28.08 -4.11 -13.93
C LEU A 544 -28.56 -3.04 -12.94
N LEU A 545 -29.79 -3.15 -12.43
CA LEU A 545 -30.35 -2.20 -11.44
C LEU A 545 -29.53 -2.17 -10.16
N VAL A 546 -29.18 -3.34 -9.60
CA VAL A 546 -28.30 -3.43 -8.43
C VAL A 546 -26.93 -2.79 -8.72
N GLY A 547 -26.35 -3.06 -9.88
CA GLY A 547 -25.11 -2.43 -10.32
C GLY A 547 -25.21 -0.91 -10.39
N THR A 548 -26.29 -0.36 -10.96
CA THR A 548 -26.53 1.08 -11.01
C THR A 548 -26.69 1.69 -9.63
N ILE A 549 -27.43 1.04 -8.71
CA ILE A 549 -27.59 1.51 -7.32
C ILE A 549 -26.24 1.58 -6.62
N VAL A 550 -25.42 0.52 -6.74
CA VAL A 550 -24.09 0.47 -6.13
C VAL A 550 -23.14 1.51 -6.74
N PHE A 551 -23.19 1.71 -8.05
CA PHE A 551 -22.43 2.75 -8.74
C PHE A 551 -22.72 4.14 -8.16
N VAL A 552 -24.01 4.47 -7.95
CA VAL A 552 -24.42 5.75 -7.36
C VAL A 552 -24.03 5.83 -5.88
N ALA A 553 -24.31 4.79 -5.09
CA ALA A 553 -24.03 4.76 -3.66
C ALA A 553 -22.54 4.92 -3.33
N VAL A 554 -21.66 4.21 -4.06
CA VAL A 554 -20.20 4.29 -3.85
C VAL A 554 -19.67 5.71 -4.12
N ARG A 555 -20.26 6.44 -5.05
CA ARG A 555 -19.88 7.83 -5.38
C ARG A 555 -20.46 8.86 -4.40
N ALA A 556 -21.56 8.53 -3.72
CA ALA A 556 -22.22 9.42 -2.77
C ALA A 556 -21.53 9.46 -1.39
N VAL A 557 -20.76 8.43 -1.03
CA VAL A 557 -20.05 8.38 0.26
C VAL A 557 -18.72 9.12 0.18
N PRO A 558 -18.49 10.20 0.96
CA PRO A 558 -17.18 10.82 1.07
C PRO A 558 -16.19 9.82 1.65
N ARG A 559 -15.13 9.49 0.91
CA ARG A 559 -14.10 8.58 1.41
C ARG A 559 -13.18 9.36 2.34
N VAL A 560 -13.17 8.97 3.61
CA VAL A 560 -12.13 9.33 4.57
C VAL A 560 -10.79 8.84 3.99
N GLU A 561 -9.82 9.75 3.86
CA GLU A 561 -8.47 9.38 3.43
C GLU A 561 -7.96 8.22 4.30
N ALA A 562 -7.40 7.20 3.66
CA ALA A 562 -6.78 6.11 4.38
C ALA A 562 -5.59 6.68 5.17
N VAL A 563 -5.74 6.76 6.50
CA VAL A 563 -4.66 7.19 7.39
C VAL A 563 -3.49 6.22 7.19
N PRO A 564 -2.30 6.69 6.80
CA PRO A 564 -1.15 5.82 6.58
C PRO A 564 -0.81 5.04 7.86
N GLU A 565 -0.33 3.80 7.69
CA GLU A 565 0.14 3.02 8.83
C GLU A 565 1.24 3.78 9.57
N PRO A 566 1.14 3.96 10.91
CA PRO A 566 2.15 4.68 11.67
C PRO A 566 3.49 3.94 11.64
N LEU A 567 4.59 4.69 11.60
CA LEU A 567 5.92 4.16 11.87
C LEU A 567 5.95 3.58 13.29
N LYS A 568 6.44 2.36 13.45
CA LYS A 568 6.62 1.72 14.76
C LYS A 568 8.11 1.58 15.09
N LEU A 569 8.50 2.12 16.24
CA LEU A 569 9.82 2.04 16.85
C LEU A 569 9.71 1.25 18.16
N THR A 570 10.76 0.52 18.54
CA THR A 570 10.72 -0.37 19.71
C THR A 570 12.10 -0.55 20.33
N GLY A 571 12.14 -0.78 21.65
CA GLY A 571 13.35 -1.15 22.37
C GLY A 571 13.05 -1.72 23.76
N ARG A 572 14.07 -1.76 24.62
CA ARG A 572 13.99 -2.28 25.99
C ARG A 572 14.39 -1.18 26.98
N THR A 573 13.77 -1.17 28.15
CA THR A 573 14.07 -0.25 29.26
C THR A 573 13.40 -0.76 30.53
N MET A 574 13.92 -0.43 31.71
CA MET A 574 13.27 -0.60 33.01
C MET A 574 12.71 -2.02 33.27
N GLY A 575 13.41 -3.05 32.78
CA GLY A 575 12.97 -4.44 32.90
C GLY A 575 11.76 -4.82 32.03
N THR A 576 11.39 -3.97 31.06
CA THR A 576 10.29 -4.13 30.11
C THR A 576 10.70 -3.72 28.69
N THR A 577 9.73 -3.60 27.79
CA THR A 577 9.88 -3.02 26.44
C THR A 577 9.21 -1.66 26.37
N TRP A 578 9.68 -0.83 25.45
CA TRP A 578 8.98 0.37 25.01
C TRP A 578 8.61 0.27 23.52
N SER A 579 7.53 0.92 23.13
CA SER A 579 7.14 1.11 21.73
C SER A 579 6.68 2.54 21.46
N VAL A 580 7.08 3.10 20.33
CA VAL A 580 6.64 4.43 19.88
C VAL A 580 6.04 4.30 18.49
N LYS A 581 4.80 4.77 18.32
CA LYS A 581 4.11 4.85 17.03
C LYS A 581 4.03 6.30 16.59
N ILE A 582 4.48 6.65 15.39
CA ILE A 582 4.49 8.02 14.86
C ILE A 582 3.73 8.04 13.54
N ARG A 583 2.73 8.91 13.40
CA ARG A 583 2.01 9.13 12.13
C ARG A 583 2.62 10.24 11.28
N ASP A 584 3.36 11.14 11.90
CA ASP A 584 4.09 12.21 11.20
C ASP A 584 5.22 11.65 10.33
N GLU A 585 5.65 12.43 9.34
CA GLU A 585 6.80 12.06 8.52
C GLU A 585 8.09 12.10 9.35
N VAL A 586 8.76 10.94 9.45
CA VAL A 586 10.02 10.83 10.19
C VAL A 586 11.19 10.81 9.23
N ALA A 587 11.95 11.92 9.25
CA ALA A 587 13.10 12.13 8.41
C ALA A 587 14.19 11.08 8.65
N ASP A 588 14.42 10.53 9.84
CA ASP A 588 15.33 9.38 10.05
C ASP A 588 14.85 8.48 11.21
N PRO A 589 14.14 7.38 10.93
CA PRO A 589 13.65 6.46 11.95
C PRO A 589 14.75 5.86 12.82
N ALA A 590 15.96 5.64 12.29
CA ALA A 590 17.03 5.02 13.06
C ALA A 590 17.58 6.00 14.09
N ILE A 591 17.82 7.26 13.70
CA ILE A 591 18.25 8.32 14.62
C ILE A 591 17.18 8.53 15.70
N ILE A 592 15.91 8.66 15.31
CA ILE A 592 14.83 8.85 16.29
C ILE A 592 14.71 7.65 17.23
N ASN A 593 14.85 6.42 16.74
CA ASN A 593 14.83 5.22 17.59
C ASN A 593 16.00 5.20 18.59
N THR A 594 17.21 5.52 18.15
CA THR A 594 18.39 5.62 19.02
C THR A 594 18.17 6.68 20.09
N MET A 595 17.70 7.86 19.71
CA MET A 595 17.44 8.97 20.64
C MET A 595 16.36 8.65 21.67
N ILE A 596 15.27 8.00 21.27
CA ILE A 596 14.25 7.52 22.21
C ILE A 596 14.86 6.49 23.17
N GLY A 597 15.67 5.57 22.65
CA GLY A 597 16.38 4.59 23.46
C GLY A 597 17.33 5.22 24.48
N GLU A 598 18.10 6.24 24.07
CA GLU A 598 18.99 7.01 24.94
C GLU A 598 18.21 7.77 26.03
N GLU A 599 17.05 8.34 25.70
CA GLU A 599 16.21 9.04 26.68
C GLU A 599 15.67 8.07 27.74
N PHE A 600 15.21 6.88 27.34
CA PHE A 600 14.78 5.83 28.27
C PHE A 600 15.93 5.28 29.12
N GLU A 601 17.11 5.07 28.53
CA GLU A 601 18.31 4.61 29.23
C GLU A 601 18.80 5.67 30.24
N TRP A 602 18.79 6.95 29.86
CA TRP A 602 19.08 8.06 30.75
C TRP A 602 18.09 8.10 31.92
N ALA A 603 16.79 7.99 31.65
CA ALA A 603 15.77 7.99 32.67
C ALA A 603 15.92 6.80 33.65
N GLU A 604 16.23 5.61 33.13
CA GLU A 604 16.49 4.41 33.95
C GLU A 604 17.74 4.58 34.82
N ASN A 605 18.83 5.16 34.30
CA ASN A 605 20.05 5.38 35.07
C ASN A 605 19.84 6.31 36.28
N LEU A 606 18.89 7.25 36.19
CA LEU A 606 18.61 8.17 37.30
C LEU A 606 17.62 7.61 38.32
N THR A 607 16.73 6.70 37.92
CA THR A 607 15.56 6.31 38.72
C THR A 607 15.55 4.83 39.13
N SER A 608 16.44 4.00 38.59
CA SER A 608 16.45 2.57 38.87
C SER A 608 17.13 2.23 40.19
N HIS A 609 16.40 1.50 41.04
CA HIS A 609 16.94 0.86 42.25
C HIS A 609 17.43 -0.58 41.99
N TRP A 610 17.26 -1.10 40.76
CA TRP A 610 17.73 -2.43 40.34
C TRP A 610 19.18 -2.41 39.88
N ARG A 611 19.66 -1.28 39.36
CA ARG A 611 21.05 -1.08 38.98
C ARG A 611 21.86 -0.74 40.22
N THR A 612 23.02 -1.38 40.39
CA THR A 612 23.84 -1.22 41.61
C THR A 612 24.65 0.08 41.64
N ASN A 613 24.84 0.71 40.49
CA ASN A 613 25.71 1.88 40.29
C ASN A 613 24.91 3.11 39.87
N THR A 614 23.81 3.41 40.56
CA THR A 614 22.99 4.63 40.37
C THR A 614 22.96 5.45 41.65
N ASP A 615 22.73 6.76 41.52
CA ASP A 615 22.62 7.67 42.67
C ASP A 615 21.49 7.26 43.62
N LEU A 616 20.37 6.75 43.08
CA LEU A 616 19.28 6.22 43.89
C LEU A 616 19.70 4.96 44.66
N ALA A 617 20.44 4.05 44.03
CA ALA A 617 20.95 2.86 44.70
C ALA A 617 22.01 3.20 45.76
N GLU A 618 22.83 4.22 45.53
CA GLU A 618 23.75 4.75 46.54
C GLU A 618 23.02 5.40 47.71
N PHE A 619 22.02 6.25 47.42
CA PHE A 619 21.15 6.82 48.44
C PHE A 619 20.53 5.71 49.28
N ASN A 620 19.97 4.66 48.66
CA ASN A 620 19.37 3.52 49.36
C ASN A 620 20.37 2.74 50.22
N ARG A 621 21.58 2.46 49.72
CA ARG A 621 22.62 1.74 50.48
C ARG A 621 23.14 2.52 51.69
N THR A 622 23.19 3.84 51.58
CA THR A 622 23.74 4.68 52.64
C THR A 622 22.83 4.65 53.88
N ARG A 623 23.45 4.44 55.05
CA ARG A 623 22.77 4.37 56.35
C ARG A 623 22.78 5.69 57.13
N THR A 624 23.27 6.77 56.52
CA THR A 624 23.28 8.11 57.13
C THR A 624 21.87 8.69 57.18
N THR A 625 21.62 9.52 58.19
CA THR A 625 20.41 10.36 58.33
C THR A 625 20.70 11.83 58.00
N ASN A 626 21.92 12.14 57.54
CA ASN A 626 22.24 13.47 57.00
C ASN A 626 21.54 13.68 55.65
N ALA A 627 21.30 14.95 55.31
CA ALA A 627 20.78 15.29 53.98
C ALA A 627 21.83 14.97 52.90
N MET A 628 21.38 14.39 51.78
CA MET A 628 22.20 13.97 50.66
C MET A 628 21.67 14.56 49.36
N ALA A 629 22.58 14.94 48.46
CA ALA A 629 22.21 15.33 47.12
C ALA A 629 21.73 14.11 46.32
N VAL A 630 20.71 14.32 45.49
CA VAL A 630 20.20 13.33 44.55
C VAL A 630 19.90 14.01 43.21
N PRO A 631 19.83 13.27 42.10
CA PRO A 631 19.41 13.81 40.82
C PRO A 631 18.05 14.52 40.90
N TRP A 632 17.90 15.60 40.14
CA TRP A 632 16.66 16.38 40.12
C TRP A 632 15.39 15.55 39.80
N PRO A 633 15.41 14.48 38.97
CA PRO A 633 14.23 13.66 38.76
C PRO A 633 13.85 12.89 40.02
N VAL A 634 14.82 12.31 40.73
CA VAL A 634 14.58 11.61 42.01
C VAL A 634 13.95 12.55 43.03
N LEU A 635 14.44 13.79 43.10
CA LEU A 635 13.87 14.83 43.95
C LEU A 635 12.42 15.16 43.57
N THR A 636 12.16 15.38 42.27
CA THR A 636 10.84 15.74 41.74
C THR A 636 9.82 14.63 41.98
N LEU A 637 10.18 13.40 41.63
CA LEU A 637 9.34 12.22 41.84
C LEU A 637 9.08 11.98 43.32
N SER A 638 10.07 12.23 44.19
CA SER A 638 9.88 12.14 45.64
C SER A 638 8.91 13.20 46.19
N ARG A 639 8.93 14.44 45.66
CA ARG A 639 7.96 15.49 46.03
C ARG A 639 6.54 15.10 45.62
N TRP A 640 6.36 14.65 44.37
CA TRP A 640 5.06 14.21 43.88
C TRP A 640 4.55 13.01 44.67
N ALA A 641 5.42 12.03 44.93
CA ALA A 641 5.09 10.87 45.72
C ALA A 641 4.64 11.26 47.15
N ALA A 642 5.36 12.15 47.83
CA ALA A 642 4.98 12.61 49.17
C ALA A 642 3.59 13.29 49.19
N GLU A 643 3.24 14.03 48.14
CA GLU A 643 1.90 14.62 48.03
C GLU A 643 0.81 13.56 47.83
N ILE A 644 1.03 12.59 46.95
CA ILE A 644 0.11 11.46 46.74
C ILE A 644 0.00 10.64 48.03
N SER A 645 1.10 10.40 48.75
CA SER A 645 1.11 9.75 50.06
C SER A 645 0.23 10.48 51.07
N ARG A 646 0.32 11.82 51.13
CA ARG A 646 -0.52 12.65 51.99
C ARG A 646 -2.01 12.49 51.66
N GLN A 647 -2.36 12.58 50.38
CA GLN A 647 -3.75 12.52 49.90
C GLN A 647 -4.39 11.13 50.07
N THR A 648 -3.56 10.09 50.07
CA THR A 648 -3.99 8.69 50.19
C THR A 648 -3.90 8.15 51.62
N GLY A 649 -3.49 8.98 52.59
CA GLY A 649 -3.28 8.54 53.97
C GLY A 649 -2.17 7.50 54.10
N GLY A 650 -1.15 7.59 53.25
CA GLY A 650 0.00 6.68 53.20
C GLY A 650 -0.25 5.35 52.48
N ALA A 651 -1.36 5.18 51.77
CA ALA A 651 -1.57 3.98 50.95
C ALA A 651 -0.59 3.90 49.77
N TYR A 652 -0.25 5.05 49.19
CA TYR A 652 0.89 5.17 48.27
C TYR A 652 2.12 5.60 49.06
N ASP A 653 3.24 4.90 48.93
CA ASP A 653 4.48 5.22 49.65
C ASP A 653 5.69 4.68 48.88
N ILE A 654 6.54 5.57 48.36
CA ILE A 654 7.77 5.18 47.67
C ILE A 654 8.84 4.65 48.62
N THR A 655 8.70 4.79 49.95
CA THR A 655 9.64 4.24 50.94
C THR A 655 9.39 2.75 51.24
N VAL A 656 8.45 2.12 50.50
CA VAL A 656 8.09 0.70 50.60
C VAL A 656 9.20 -0.26 50.13
N GLY A 657 10.32 0.26 49.61
CA GLY A 657 11.45 -0.52 49.08
C GLY A 657 11.89 -1.70 49.95
N PRO A 658 12.08 -1.55 51.28
CA PRO A 658 12.45 -2.66 52.16
C PRO A 658 11.42 -3.80 52.17
N LEU A 659 10.13 -3.49 52.08
CA LEU A 659 9.06 -4.48 52.00
C LEU A 659 9.00 -5.14 50.63
N VAL A 660 9.10 -4.36 49.54
CA VAL A 660 9.16 -4.89 48.16
C VAL A 660 10.30 -5.90 48.02
N LYS A 661 11.45 -5.61 48.63
CA LYS A 661 12.59 -6.51 48.72
C LYS A 661 12.30 -7.74 49.56
N LEU A 662 11.69 -7.58 50.75
CA LEU A 662 11.34 -8.70 51.65
C LEU A 662 10.39 -9.71 50.98
N TRP A 663 9.43 -9.22 50.20
CA TRP A 663 8.44 -10.03 49.49
C TRP A 663 8.98 -10.62 48.17
N GLY A 664 10.20 -10.28 47.75
CA GLY A 664 10.83 -10.83 46.55
C GLY A 664 10.29 -10.24 45.24
N PHE A 665 9.69 -9.05 45.28
CA PHE A 665 9.22 -8.32 44.09
C PHE A 665 10.23 -7.28 43.58
N GLY A 666 11.23 -6.94 44.41
CA GLY A 666 12.36 -6.08 44.08
C GLY A 666 13.64 -6.84 43.70
N PRO A 667 14.82 -6.21 43.78
CA PRO A 667 16.11 -6.80 43.37
C PRO A 667 16.63 -7.95 44.24
N ALA A 668 15.92 -8.33 45.31
CA ALA A 668 16.22 -9.54 46.06
C ALA A 668 15.80 -10.82 45.30
N PRO A 669 16.37 -11.98 45.64
CA PRO A 669 15.90 -13.25 45.11
C PRO A 669 14.39 -13.42 45.28
N ARG A 670 13.72 -13.93 44.24
CA ARG A 670 12.28 -14.23 44.30
C ARG A 670 11.99 -15.22 45.43
N ARG A 671 10.90 -15.00 46.16
CA ARG A 671 10.39 -15.94 47.17
C ARG A 671 9.23 -16.74 46.58
N THR A 672 9.09 -17.98 47.05
CA THR A 672 7.94 -18.86 46.77
C THR A 672 6.97 -18.94 47.96
N GLU A 673 7.39 -18.43 49.12
CA GLU A 673 6.63 -18.40 50.36
C GLU A 673 6.56 -16.97 50.92
N PRO A 674 5.44 -16.60 51.57
CA PRO A 674 5.32 -15.28 52.18
C PRO A 674 6.32 -15.10 53.33
N PRO A 675 6.80 -13.86 53.58
CA PRO A 675 7.58 -13.55 54.78
C PRO A 675 6.81 -13.85 56.06
N THR A 676 7.54 -14.18 57.13
CA THR A 676 6.94 -14.36 58.45
C THR A 676 6.53 -13.01 59.07
N ASP A 677 5.57 -13.04 59.99
CA ASP A 677 5.11 -11.84 60.68
C ASP A 677 6.23 -11.14 61.47
N ALA A 678 7.18 -11.91 62.01
CA ALA A 678 8.38 -11.39 62.66
C ALA A 678 9.30 -10.65 61.69
N GLU A 679 9.48 -11.18 60.46
CA GLU A 679 10.26 -10.51 59.41
C GLU A 679 9.62 -9.18 58.99
N ILE A 680 8.29 -9.15 58.83
CA ILE A 680 7.54 -7.94 58.47
C ILE A 680 7.64 -6.90 59.59
N THR A 681 7.37 -7.32 60.84
CA THR A 681 7.41 -6.43 62.02
C THR A 681 8.78 -5.80 62.21
N ARG A 682 9.86 -6.53 61.90
CA ARG A 682 11.24 -6.00 61.98
C ARG A 682 11.53 -4.91 60.95
N ILE A 683 10.91 -4.97 59.77
CA ILE A 683 11.19 -4.05 58.65
C ILE A 683 10.26 -2.84 58.66
N LEU A 684 9.03 -2.99 59.14
CA LEU A 684 8.01 -1.94 59.18
C LEU A 684 8.50 -0.58 59.75
N PRO A 685 9.32 -0.54 60.83
CA PRO A 685 9.86 0.71 61.36
C PRO A 685 10.72 1.50 60.37
N ALA A 686 11.26 0.88 59.31
CA ALA A 686 12.03 1.55 58.28
C ALA A 686 11.18 2.17 57.16
N VAL A 687 9.90 1.82 57.06
CA VAL A 687 8.97 2.27 56.02
C VAL A 687 8.07 3.39 56.55
N GLY A 688 7.80 4.39 55.72
CA GLY A 688 6.89 5.50 56.00
C GLY A 688 7.32 6.77 55.30
N TRP A 689 6.46 7.31 54.44
CA TRP A 689 6.72 8.51 53.65
C TRP A 689 7.08 9.74 54.50
N GLN A 690 6.59 9.82 55.75
CA GLN A 690 6.94 10.91 56.67
C GLN A 690 8.41 10.87 57.12
N LYS A 691 9.07 9.72 56.96
CA LYS A 691 10.48 9.49 57.31
C LYS A 691 11.43 9.89 56.18
N LEU A 692 10.90 10.26 55.01
CA LEU A 692 11.66 10.84 53.92
C LEU A 692 11.36 12.33 53.84
N GLU A 693 12.37 13.15 54.14
CA GLU A 693 12.25 14.60 53.96
C GLU A 693 12.80 15.00 52.60
N VAL A 694 11.99 15.78 51.88
CA VAL A 694 12.39 16.39 50.63
C VAL A 694 12.73 17.85 50.88
N LEU A 695 14.02 18.17 50.80
CA LEU A 695 14.56 19.51 51.01
C LEU A 695 14.82 20.19 49.66
N ASP A 696 15.39 21.40 49.69
CA ASP A 696 15.84 22.05 48.47
C ASP A 696 17.14 21.38 47.97
N GLY A 697 17.07 20.76 46.79
CA GLY A 697 18.18 20.01 46.19
C GLY A 697 18.61 18.71 46.88
N LEU A 698 18.05 18.38 48.06
CA LEU A 698 18.52 17.27 48.90
C LEU A 698 17.37 16.36 49.37
N LEU A 699 17.68 15.09 49.65
CA LEU A 699 16.83 14.16 50.38
C LEU A 699 17.45 13.80 51.73
N ARG A 700 16.62 13.66 52.77
CA ARG A 700 17.08 13.24 54.09
C ARG A 700 16.24 12.07 54.62
N LYS A 701 16.93 11.05 55.11
CA LYS A 701 16.31 9.90 55.79
C LYS A 701 16.18 10.19 57.28
N GLN A 702 15.02 9.91 57.86
CA GLN A 702 14.84 9.87 59.31
C GLN A 702 15.10 8.48 59.91
N HIS A 703 15.18 7.45 59.06
CA HIS A 703 15.54 6.09 59.47
C HIS A 703 16.68 5.54 58.59
N PRO A 704 17.77 5.00 59.18
CA PRO A 704 18.96 4.59 58.42
C PRO A 704 18.67 3.44 57.43
N ALA A 705 17.70 2.59 57.73
CA ALA A 705 17.29 1.49 56.87
C ALA A 705 16.24 1.84 55.81
N LEU A 706 15.83 3.12 55.69
CA LEU A 706 14.86 3.55 54.68
C LEU A 706 15.46 3.40 53.28
N GLU A 707 14.68 2.82 52.37
CA GLU A 707 15.02 2.65 50.95
C GLU A 707 13.83 3.13 50.10
N ILE A 708 14.12 3.87 49.03
CA ILE A 708 13.15 4.40 48.08
C ILE A 708 13.02 3.44 46.89
N ASP A 709 11.78 3.17 46.49
CA ASP A 709 11.39 2.51 45.25
C ASP A 709 10.48 3.42 44.42
N LEU A 710 10.99 3.86 43.26
CA LEU A 710 10.26 4.71 42.31
C LEU A 710 9.55 3.92 41.20
N SER A 711 9.44 2.60 41.30
CA SER A 711 8.91 1.76 40.22
C SER A 711 7.44 2.04 39.87
N SER A 712 6.69 2.69 40.75
CA SER A 712 5.29 3.09 40.55
C SER A 712 5.11 4.50 39.97
N ILE A 713 6.19 5.15 39.53
CA ILE A 713 6.14 6.51 38.95
C ILE A 713 7.21 6.74 37.87
N ALA A 714 8.33 6.02 37.94
CA ALA A 714 9.48 6.22 37.06
C ALA A 714 9.21 5.85 35.59
N VAL A 715 8.39 4.83 35.32
CA VAL A 715 8.04 4.42 33.95
C VAL A 715 7.20 5.51 33.28
N GLY A 716 6.16 5.99 33.98
CA GLY A 716 5.37 7.12 33.51
C GLY A 716 6.23 8.37 33.26
N TRP A 717 7.18 8.67 34.15
CA TRP A 717 8.10 9.80 33.95
C TRP A 717 9.01 9.61 32.73
N ALA A 718 9.57 8.42 32.49
CA ALA A 718 10.38 8.16 31.31
C ALA A 718 9.57 8.32 30.00
N ILE A 719 8.29 7.93 30.01
CA ILE A 719 7.37 8.17 28.89
C ILE A 719 7.16 9.68 28.66
N ASP A 720 7.02 10.46 29.74
CA ASP A 720 6.89 11.92 29.64
C ASP A 720 8.15 12.54 29.02
N GLN A 721 9.34 12.07 29.41
CA GLN A 721 10.62 12.51 28.84
C GLN A 721 10.75 12.19 27.34
N ALA A 722 10.44 10.95 26.95
CA ALA A 722 10.42 10.54 25.54
C ALA A 722 9.38 11.33 24.73
N THR A 723 8.24 11.64 25.33
CA THR A 723 7.20 12.47 24.72
C THR A 723 7.69 13.89 24.48
N GLN A 724 8.29 14.53 25.49
CA GLN A 724 8.84 15.88 25.35
C GLN A 724 9.97 15.94 24.30
N LEU A 725 10.81 14.89 24.22
CA LEU A 725 11.81 14.76 23.16
C LEU A 725 11.16 14.82 21.77
N LEU A 726 10.08 14.06 21.55
CA LEU A 726 9.37 14.04 20.28
C LEU A 726 8.69 15.39 19.96
N GLU A 727 8.07 16.03 20.96
CA GLU A 727 7.45 17.35 20.78
C GLU A 727 8.48 18.44 20.46
N ARG A 728 9.64 18.46 21.14
CA ARG A 728 10.75 19.38 20.81
C ARG A 728 11.28 19.18 19.39
N ARG A 729 11.04 18.01 18.79
CA ARG A 729 11.40 17.67 17.41
C ARG A 729 10.28 17.96 16.40
N GLY A 730 9.17 18.54 16.85
CA GLY A 730 8.06 18.97 16.00
C GLY A 730 7.06 17.86 15.68
N TYR A 731 7.15 16.69 16.32
CA TYR A 731 6.13 15.66 16.18
C TYR A 731 4.85 16.06 16.94
N THR A 732 3.70 15.84 16.32
CA THR A 732 2.37 16.23 16.82
C THR A 732 1.37 15.07 16.81
N ASN A 733 1.72 13.92 16.21
CA ASN A 733 0.85 12.75 16.14
C ASN A 733 1.62 11.46 16.40
N PHE A 734 1.71 11.06 17.67
CA PHE A 734 2.43 9.87 18.12
C PHE A 734 1.83 9.25 19.38
N LEU A 735 2.18 7.99 19.65
CA LEU A 735 1.83 7.23 20.86
C LEU A 735 3.09 6.58 21.41
N VAL A 736 3.48 6.94 22.63
CA VAL A 736 4.58 6.33 23.38
C VAL A 736 4.00 5.34 24.38
N GLU A 737 4.57 4.16 24.47
CA GLU A 737 4.20 3.12 25.42
C GLU A 737 5.46 2.49 26.03
N ALA A 738 5.44 2.23 27.33
CA ALA A 738 6.40 1.39 28.01
C ALA A 738 5.71 0.74 29.21
N GLY A 739 5.93 -0.57 29.45
CA GLY A 739 5.41 -1.24 30.64
C GLY A 739 3.89 -1.50 30.68
N GLY A 740 3.13 -0.98 29.72
CA GLY A 740 1.66 -0.94 29.76
C GLY A 740 1.10 0.47 30.01
N GLU A 741 1.95 1.42 30.37
CA GLU A 741 1.66 2.84 30.48
C GLU A 741 1.79 3.51 29.10
N LEU A 742 0.90 4.45 28.78
CA LEU A 742 0.87 5.10 27.46
C LEU A 742 0.72 6.61 27.57
N ARG A 743 1.35 7.33 26.64
CA ARG A 743 1.10 8.75 26.38
C ARG A 743 0.86 9.00 24.89
N ALA A 744 -0.26 9.64 24.58
CA ALA A 744 -0.65 10.01 23.23
C ALA A 744 -0.45 11.50 22.98
N ARG A 745 0.00 11.87 21.78
CA ARG A 745 -0.09 13.20 21.21
C ARG A 745 -0.89 13.11 19.91
N GLY A 746 -1.89 13.98 19.75
CA GLY A 746 -2.96 13.76 18.78
C GLY A 746 -3.93 12.69 19.27
N ARG A 747 -4.72 12.13 18.35
CA ARG A 747 -5.86 11.27 18.67
C ARG A 747 -5.56 9.79 18.40
N TRP A 748 -5.63 8.97 19.45
CA TRP A 748 -5.26 7.55 19.40
C TRP A 748 -6.28 6.68 20.14
N THR A 749 -6.70 5.57 19.53
CA THR A 749 -7.55 4.58 20.19
C THR A 749 -6.66 3.44 20.71
N ILE A 750 -6.77 3.15 22.00
CA ILE A 750 -6.03 2.12 22.72
C ILE A 750 -7.00 1.10 23.32
N ALA A 751 -6.48 -0.10 23.63
CA ALA A 751 -7.24 -1.13 24.32
C ALA A 751 -6.79 -1.22 25.80
N ILE A 752 -7.75 -1.38 26.70
CA ILE A 752 -7.58 -1.71 28.11
C ILE A 752 -7.85 -3.22 28.22
N GLU A 753 -6.91 -3.98 28.79
CA GLU A 753 -6.83 -5.45 28.66
C GLU A 753 -7.93 -6.23 29.40
N HIS A 754 -8.31 -5.82 30.61
CA HIS A 754 -9.21 -6.60 31.46
C HIS A 754 -10.26 -5.72 32.14
N PRO A 755 -11.54 -5.78 31.71
CA PRO A 755 -12.02 -6.44 30.48
C PRO A 755 -11.53 -5.71 29.21
N GLU A 756 -11.46 -6.42 28.09
CA GLU A 756 -11.09 -5.83 26.79
C GLU A 756 -12.06 -4.72 26.39
N ARG A 757 -11.61 -3.47 26.48
CA ARG A 757 -12.37 -2.28 26.11
C ARG A 757 -11.48 -1.29 25.38
N THR A 758 -12.06 -0.49 24.50
CA THR A 758 -11.32 0.58 23.82
C THR A 758 -11.53 1.91 24.53
N CYS A 759 -10.49 2.74 24.52
CA CYS A 759 -10.51 4.12 25.00
C CYS A 759 -9.79 4.99 23.96
N THR A 760 -10.31 6.20 23.70
CA THR A 760 -9.63 7.17 22.86
C THR A 760 -8.92 8.20 23.74
N LEU A 761 -7.62 8.34 23.51
CA LEU A 761 -6.77 9.35 24.13
C LEU A 761 -6.59 10.53 23.16
N GLU A 762 -6.71 11.74 23.68
CA GLU A 762 -6.47 12.97 22.91
C GLU A 762 -5.47 13.87 23.64
N SER A 763 -4.21 13.80 23.21
CA SER A 763 -3.08 14.51 23.86
C SER A 763 -2.99 14.29 25.38
N GLU A 764 -3.17 13.04 25.83
CA GLU A 764 -3.16 12.66 27.24
C GLU A 764 -2.51 11.28 27.45
N SER A 765 -2.37 10.91 28.72
CA SER A 765 -1.73 9.69 29.18
C SER A 765 -2.72 8.76 29.87
N ILE A 766 -2.40 7.47 29.91
CA ILE A 766 -3.11 6.46 30.70
C ILE A 766 -2.10 5.52 31.37
N GLY A 767 -2.24 5.35 32.69
CA GLY A 767 -1.49 4.38 33.49
C GLY A 767 -2.43 3.32 34.01
N THR A 768 -2.04 2.04 33.98
CA THR A 768 -2.90 0.94 34.44
C THR A 768 -2.16 0.03 35.41
N SER A 769 -2.60 0.01 36.66
CA SER A 769 -2.08 -0.88 37.68
C SER A 769 -2.99 -2.12 37.80
N GLY A 770 -2.42 -3.33 37.83
CA GLY A 770 -3.19 -4.58 37.89
C GLY A 770 -2.54 -5.66 38.74
N THR A 771 -3.35 -6.56 39.31
CA THR A 771 -2.89 -7.65 40.20
C THR A 771 -2.58 -8.96 39.48
N TYR A 772 -2.86 -9.03 38.17
CA TYR A 772 -2.87 -10.26 37.38
C TYR A 772 -1.51 -10.66 36.76
N ARG A 773 -0.60 -9.71 36.50
CA ARG A 773 0.71 -10.01 35.85
C ARG A 773 1.83 -10.41 36.81
N ARG A 774 2.00 -9.67 37.91
CA ARG A 774 3.08 -9.89 38.90
C ARG A 774 2.49 -10.37 40.23
N ASN A 775 2.45 -11.70 40.39
CA ASN A 775 2.00 -12.37 41.61
C ASN A 775 2.71 -13.73 41.79
N PHE A 776 2.63 -14.29 43.00
CA PHE A 776 2.96 -15.70 43.24
C PHE A 776 1.86 -16.38 44.06
N ARG A 777 1.81 -17.71 44.01
CA ARG A 777 0.84 -18.52 44.75
C ARG A 777 1.53 -19.34 45.83
N SER A 778 0.98 -19.32 47.03
CA SER A 778 1.43 -20.15 48.15
C SER A 778 0.23 -20.50 49.03
N GLY A 779 0.07 -21.78 49.39
CA GLY A 779 -1.02 -22.25 50.24
C GLY A 779 -2.43 -21.96 49.69
N GLY A 780 -2.63 -22.00 48.36
CA GLY A 780 -3.93 -21.70 47.72
C GLY A 780 -4.28 -20.20 47.64
N ARG A 781 -3.45 -19.31 48.19
CA ARG A 781 -3.62 -17.85 48.14
C ARG A 781 -2.70 -17.22 47.11
N GLN A 782 -3.18 -16.16 46.44
CA GLN A 782 -2.41 -15.36 45.49
C GLN A 782 -1.93 -14.07 46.16
N TYR A 783 -0.65 -13.74 45.98
CA TYR A 783 0.00 -12.56 46.53
C TYR A 783 0.41 -11.62 45.40
N SER A 784 -0.19 -10.42 45.35
CA SER A 784 0.15 -9.37 44.40
C SER A 784 1.46 -8.67 44.77
N HIS A 785 2.15 -8.11 43.77
CA HIS A 785 3.30 -7.22 43.99
C HIS A 785 2.95 -5.86 44.64
N LEU A 786 1.68 -5.48 44.66
CA LEU A 786 1.22 -4.25 45.31
C LEU A 786 1.11 -4.47 46.82
N ILE A 787 2.01 -3.84 47.57
CA ILE A 787 2.10 -3.94 49.02
C ILE A 787 1.45 -2.72 49.64
N ASP A 788 0.58 -2.93 50.63
CA ASP A 788 0.08 -1.86 51.48
C ASP A 788 1.15 -1.55 52.55
N PRO A 789 1.82 -0.39 52.49
CA PRO A 789 2.90 -0.03 53.40
C PRO A 789 2.44 0.10 54.87
N ARG A 790 1.14 0.30 55.10
CA ARG A 790 0.54 0.41 56.45
C ARG A 790 0.47 -0.95 57.14
N THR A 791 0.35 -2.02 56.37
CA THR A 791 0.26 -3.40 56.89
C THR A 791 1.53 -4.20 56.68
N GLY A 792 2.37 -3.78 55.72
CA GLY A 792 3.55 -4.52 55.29
C GLY A 792 3.23 -5.74 54.41
N ARG A 793 2.00 -5.87 53.92
CA ARG A 793 1.50 -7.05 53.19
C ARG A 793 0.87 -6.68 51.85
N PRO A 794 0.83 -7.61 50.88
CA PRO A 794 0.06 -7.45 49.66
C PRO A 794 -1.42 -7.14 49.91
N ILE A 795 -2.00 -6.33 49.03
CA ILE A 795 -3.42 -5.98 49.05
C ILE A 795 -4.33 -7.21 48.95
N THR A 796 -5.52 -7.12 49.57
CA THR A 796 -6.46 -8.23 49.72
C THR A 796 -7.88 -7.95 49.23
N HIS A 797 -8.16 -6.74 48.76
CA HIS A 797 -9.46 -6.39 48.20
C HIS A 797 -9.64 -6.96 46.79
N ARG A 798 -10.86 -6.82 46.24
CA ARG A 798 -11.29 -7.47 45.00
C ARG A 798 -11.10 -6.62 43.73
N THR A 799 -10.48 -5.45 43.84
CA THR A 799 -10.04 -4.64 42.69
C THR A 799 -8.94 -5.39 41.93
N VAL A 800 -9.18 -5.68 40.66
CA VAL A 800 -8.27 -6.40 39.76
C VAL A 800 -7.34 -5.44 39.05
N SER A 801 -7.86 -4.31 38.58
CA SER A 801 -7.09 -3.27 37.94
C SER A 801 -7.69 -1.89 38.15
N VAL A 802 -6.82 -0.87 38.08
CA VAL A 802 -7.20 0.53 38.05
C VAL A 802 -6.46 1.22 36.91
N SER A 803 -7.21 1.88 36.03
CA SER A 803 -6.68 2.71 34.95
C SER A 803 -6.95 4.18 35.26
N VAL A 804 -5.92 5.04 35.15
CA VAL A 804 -6.04 6.48 35.39
C VAL A 804 -5.61 7.23 34.15
N ARG A 805 -6.43 8.19 33.71
CA ARG A 805 -6.10 9.14 32.64
C ARG A 805 -5.64 10.46 33.24
N HIS A 806 -4.52 10.97 32.73
CA HIS A 806 -3.95 12.22 33.20
C HIS A 806 -3.18 12.92 32.07
N ALA A 807 -2.91 14.22 32.19
CA ALA A 807 -2.06 14.92 31.22
C ALA A 807 -0.65 14.28 31.20
N ASP A 808 -0.05 14.14 32.38
CA ASP A 808 1.25 13.52 32.62
C ASP A 808 1.18 12.03 32.93
N CYS A 809 2.05 11.26 32.29
CA CYS A 809 2.09 9.80 32.42
C CYS A 809 2.65 9.39 33.79
N ALA A 810 3.61 10.13 34.36
CA ALA A 810 4.09 9.90 35.73
C ALA A 810 2.96 9.94 36.77
N HIS A 811 2.06 10.92 36.67
CA HIS A 811 0.90 11.02 37.55
C HIS A 811 -0.12 9.92 37.28
N ALA A 812 -0.35 9.56 36.01
CA ALA A 812 -1.25 8.45 35.66
C ALA A 812 -0.77 7.12 36.26
N ASP A 813 0.54 6.85 36.19
CA ASP A 813 1.20 5.68 36.76
C ASP A 813 1.07 5.65 38.29
N ALA A 814 1.49 6.72 38.97
CA ALA A 814 1.45 6.81 40.43
C ALA A 814 0.03 6.73 41.00
N TRP A 815 -0.93 7.44 40.40
CA TRP A 815 -2.33 7.37 40.83
C TRP A 815 -2.97 6.01 40.51
N GLY A 816 -2.59 5.37 39.40
CA GLY A 816 -3.00 4.01 39.11
C GLY A 816 -2.61 3.05 40.22
N ALA A 817 -1.35 3.10 40.66
CA ALA A 817 -0.87 2.31 41.80
C ALA A 817 -1.54 2.69 43.12
N ALA A 818 -1.63 3.99 43.44
CA ALA A 818 -2.21 4.51 44.67
C ALA A 818 -3.67 4.09 44.87
N LEU A 819 -4.49 4.29 43.84
CA LEU A 819 -5.91 3.93 43.86
C LEU A 819 -6.10 2.41 43.88
N ASN A 820 -5.21 1.65 43.24
CA ASN A 820 -5.24 0.20 43.31
C ASN A 820 -4.81 -0.34 44.67
N VAL A 821 -3.96 0.37 45.44
CA VAL A 821 -3.67 -0.03 46.83
C VAL A 821 -4.84 0.27 47.78
N LEU A 822 -5.55 1.37 47.54
CA LEU A 822 -6.75 1.74 48.30
C LEU A 822 -7.94 0.81 48.02
N GLY A 823 -8.04 0.29 46.80
CA GLY A 823 -9.19 -0.44 46.30
C GLY A 823 -10.39 0.46 45.99
N VAL A 824 -11.41 -0.07 45.32
CA VAL A 824 -12.55 0.72 44.82
C VAL A 824 -13.32 1.47 45.92
N GLU A 825 -13.46 0.88 47.11
CA GLU A 825 -14.29 1.41 48.21
C GLU A 825 -13.76 2.74 48.75
N ALA A 826 -12.44 2.86 48.90
CA ALA A 826 -11.79 4.10 49.32
C ALA A 826 -11.26 4.92 48.14
N GLY A 827 -10.86 4.25 47.05
CA GLY A 827 -10.24 4.84 45.88
C GLY A 827 -11.21 5.62 45.00
N LEU A 828 -12.42 5.11 44.75
CA LEU A 828 -13.39 5.81 43.90
C LEU A 828 -13.87 7.14 44.53
N PRO A 829 -14.25 7.21 45.83
CA PRO A 829 -14.58 8.47 46.48
C PRO A 829 -13.41 9.47 46.50
N LEU A 830 -12.18 8.98 46.64
CA LEU A 830 -10.99 9.81 46.54
C LEU A 830 -10.81 10.37 45.13
N ALA A 831 -10.98 9.54 44.10
CA ALA A 831 -10.91 9.96 42.71
C ALA A 831 -11.96 11.02 42.37
N GLU A 832 -13.19 10.90 42.88
CA GLU A 832 -14.22 11.94 42.75
C GLU A 832 -13.79 13.25 43.41
N ARG A 833 -13.32 13.19 44.66
CA ARG A 833 -12.90 14.38 45.42
C ARG A 833 -11.75 15.13 44.75
N LEU A 834 -10.82 14.39 44.13
CA LEU A 834 -9.66 14.95 43.44
C LEU A 834 -9.90 15.19 41.94
N ASN A 835 -11.11 14.91 41.44
CA ASN A 835 -11.45 14.98 40.02
C ASN A 835 -10.49 14.18 39.11
N LEU A 836 -10.07 13.00 39.58
CA LEU A 836 -9.20 12.09 38.82
C LEU A 836 -10.05 11.23 37.89
N ALA A 837 -9.66 11.15 36.62
CA ALA A 837 -10.30 10.27 35.65
C ALA A 837 -9.80 8.83 35.85
N ALA A 838 -10.56 8.05 36.63
CA ALA A 838 -10.17 6.71 37.04
C ALA A 838 -11.25 5.69 36.69
N GLN A 839 -10.81 4.50 36.28
CA GLN A 839 -11.63 3.32 36.05
C GLN A 839 -11.12 2.19 36.93
N PHE A 840 -12.01 1.61 37.73
CA PHE A 840 -11.77 0.44 38.56
C PHE A 840 -12.43 -0.78 37.94
N VAL A 841 -11.72 -1.89 37.94
CA VAL A 841 -12.25 -3.20 37.57
C VAL A 841 -12.25 -4.06 38.82
N VAL A 842 -13.43 -4.51 39.21
CA VAL A 842 -13.68 -5.20 40.47
C VAL A 842 -14.23 -6.58 40.17
N GLU A 843 -13.63 -7.62 40.74
CA GLU A 843 -14.16 -8.97 40.66
C GLU A 843 -15.36 -9.08 41.62
N GLN A 844 -16.49 -9.60 41.15
CA GLN A 844 -17.71 -9.87 41.91
C GLN A 844 -17.73 -11.30 42.46
N PRO A 845 -18.45 -11.64 43.54
CA PRO A 845 -18.30 -12.94 44.23
C PRO A 845 -18.61 -14.15 43.32
N ASN A 846 -19.38 -13.92 42.27
CA ASN A 846 -19.72 -14.86 41.21
C ASN A 846 -18.64 -15.02 40.12
N GLY A 847 -17.49 -14.36 40.26
CA GLY A 847 -16.38 -14.36 39.29
C GLY A 847 -16.52 -13.36 38.14
N ASN A 848 -17.61 -12.58 38.07
CA ASN A 848 -17.78 -11.58 37.01
C ASN A 848 -16.96 -10.32 37.29
N LEU A 849 -16.42 -9.70 36.24
CA LEU A 849 -15.75 -8.40 36.35
C LEU A 849 -16.76 -7.26 36.17
N GLN A 850 -16.79 -6.33 37.12
CA GLN A 850 -17.58 -5.11 37.04
C GLN A 850 -16.66 -3.90 36.89
N VAL A 851 -17.03 -2.99 36.00
CA VAL A 851 -16.34 -1.72 35.81
C VAL A 851 -17.05 -0.62 36.59
N GLN A 852 -16.30 0.16 37.35
CA GLN A 852 -16.76 1.39 38.02
C GLN A 852 -15.86 2.55 37.59
N GLN A 853 -16.44 3.71 37.26
CA GLN A 853 -15.73 4.85 36.67
C GLN A 853 -16.05 6.11 37.44
N SER A 854 -15.06 7.00 37.56
CA SER A 854 -15.29 8.33 38.12
C SER A 854 -16.03 9.24 37.14
N SER A 855 -16.64 10.31 37.65
CA SER A 855 -17.30 11.35 36.84
C SER A 855 -16.36 11.93 35.78
N ALA A 856 -15.10 12.18 36.15
CA ALA A 856 -14.09 12.74 35.25
C ALA A 856 -13.72 11.78 34.10
N TRP A 857 -13.76 10.46 34.32
CA TRP A 857 -13.57 9.47 33.26
C TRP A 857 -14.69 9.59 32.20
N ASN A 858 -15.95 9.63 32.65
CA ASN A 858 -17.12 9.69 31.77
C ASN A 858 -17.18 10.98 30.94
N GLN A 859 -16.73 12.11 31.51
CA GLN A 859 -16.62 13.38 30.80
C GLN A 859 -15.62 13.30 29.64
N LYS A 860 -14.45 12.70 29.87
CA LYS A 860 -13.43 12.51 28.84
C LYS A 860 -13.89 11.56 27.73
N ASP A 861 -14.62 10.50 28.06
CA ASP A 861 -15.19 9.60 27.05
C ASP A 861 -16.23 10.34 26.19
N SER A 862 -17.10 11.14 26.79
CA SER A 862 -18.11 11.92 26.06
C SER A 862 -17.48 12.96 25.11
N ALA A 863 -16.44 13.65 25.56
CA ALA A 863 -15.69 14.59 24.73
C ALA A 863 -15.00 13.90 23.55
N ALA A 864 -14.44 12.71 23.78
CA ALA A 864 -13.83 11.93 22.72
C ALA A 864 -14.83 11.52 21.64
N HIS A 865 -16.11 11.27 21.92
CA HIS A 865 -17.07 10.82 20.91
C HIS A 865 -17.65 11.94 20.02
N SER A 866 -17.30 13.20 20.25
CA SER A 866 -17.75 14.33 19.42
C SER A 866 -16.86 14.49 18.18
N PRO A 867 -17.41 14.76 16.97
CA PRO A 867 -16.62 15.07 15.79
C PRO A 867 -15.79 16.34 16.04
N PRO A 868 -14.57 16.46 15.45
CA PRO A 868 -13.75 17.64 15.64
C PRO A 868 -14.53 18.87 15.21
N SER A 869 -14.76 19.81 16.14
CA SER A 869 -15.39 21.07 15.79
C SER A 869 -14.48 21.77 14.79
N THR A 870 -14.97 21.97 13.57
CA THR A 870 -14.37 22.89 12.60
C THR A 870 -14.42 24.29 13.20
N ARG A 871 -13.39 24.67 13.95
CA ARG A 871 -13.11 26.08 14.23
C ARG A 871 -12.03 26.52 13.25
N ASN A 872 -12.46 27.44 12.39
CA ASN A 872 -11.69 28.15 11.37
C ASN A 872 -10.40 28.76 11.91
#